data_AF-A0A4R7UDH4-F1
#
_entry.id   AF-A0A4R7UDH4-F1
#
_cell.length_a   1.000
_cell.length_b   1.000
_cell.length_c   1.000
_cell.angle_alpha   90.00
_cell.angle_beta   90.00
_cell.angle_gamma   90.00
#
_symmetry.space_group_name_H-M   'P 1'
#
loop_
_entity.id
_entity.type
_entity.pdbx_description
1 polymer ?
#
loop_
_entity_poly.entity_id
_entity_poly.type
_entity_poly.pdbx_seq_one_letter_code
_entity_poly.pdbx_strand_id
1 'polypeptide(L)'
;MKFKIKKHIIIPTTTTIISLPTLIAVACAPNQHQQQDSEQNKERQAKTNAINSVLEKVNLYYNQPQFYLEQKAQFDLLKKKKHLTALDLENFYNKLLQKLFKLDSDDILAKLNKIAQLQTSVEKLQNEIKNLPKSNQTTSDDQKNSNIQQPTISQNQQGDSTTTQLTIKEQKIQELQKQIGALKKNFLPRTISGKHGYNRLLEIESQYLNKLLSILQSLDQTPASIISQVNTLSSFVERKIKIEDSITETVKDLDKYQNVVLSEIKRFNLLKNAFDGIILGFNKTINIDDESEPFMNLLFEWRIADLQGLKNAVSNAQASSFGSDASKQEQTKTSLIAELDKILSAYQNAKTNSKNFLEQLINYNNVESGYWDKFIENKNSKVTAEGVSVDTTIWHVKYVISKFPLSTRITDEQFIKEVKPITSKIFDEYKKYYQSLGKNFDSVFYRKLNKPFFDIVYNLTKFQYLTIENTKHGFLGLFQDYENQLKTKFTLTTQKMQEDKTKVVEKNNKIKTEIDAAITKLNNMKSTDSSTDTVKNQKIEQLVSRFNTEYNSVKDDDESDILKAFNKYLKLRMLQEKLKFLEQSFLYWEKLGLDPHSSELETLLGYTKDNGKYQTQINDAKANVAKYTKNKEKVTQWLSKIPSDYASDETVSNKKQYIATNTNALKEMLDMVATSIAENGEFNSDDQIKTELAKFSPELKNKLNELQTGSISDTDFNAKFNELKTLLTTTKNALNTVTSKLDEYITDENSSITTFQNKIQKAQKLSYYVPAQELLASIREWNINDLSKWTNNLSLSKSNPDTEAYNTTSAVVSNLVKTEKNIAITNFNDKDISSANESTTLDKEAYKKEFLELEKAYFEASQAALDAIDTNANDVDVKKTALKQARDAYYAKLNNSNVIIEKGSFLKYNNSIYQENNDGNTSSFTPYDLANIYATFKASEKVLKELIDEYL
;
A
#
# COMPACT_ATOMS: atom_id res chain seq x y z
N MET A 1 -22.72 -11.38 68.01
CA MET A 1 -22.30 -11.52 69.42
C MET A 1 -21.15 -10.54 69.66
N LYS A 2 -21.35 -9.53 70.52
CA LYS A 2 -20.38 -8.81 71.40
C LYS A 2 -19.01 -8.36 70.82
N PHE A 3 -18.47 -7.13 70.92
CA PHE A 3 -18.72 -5.79 71.54
C PHE A 3 -17.69 -4.82 70.84
N LYS A 4 -18.02 -3.56 70.45
CA LYS A 4 -17.63 -2.24 71.04
C LYS A 4 -16.09 -1.95 71.17
N ILE A 5 -15.49 -0.76 71.04
CA ILE A 5 -15.82 0.66 70.73
C ILE A 5 -14.49 1.50 70.82
N LYS A 6 -14.37 2.58 70.00
CA LYS A 6 -13.68 3.90 70.16
C LYS A 6 -12.14 4.12 70.30
N LYS A 7 -11.66 4.95 69.35
CA LYS A 7 -11.03 6.31 69.41
C LYS A 7 -9.53 6.56 69.78
N HIS A 8 -8.99 7.46 68.93
CA HIS A 8 -7.95 8.52 69.10
C HIS A 8 -6.50 8.14 68.75
N ILE A 9 -6.02 8.60 67.58
CA ILE A 9 -5.21 9.83 67.31
C ILE A 9 -3.83 9.76 67.99
N ILE A 10 -2.76 9.74 67.18
CA ILE A 10 -1.57 10.62 67.22
C ILE A 10 -0.67 10.29 66.00
N ILE A 11 -0.48 11.26 65.11
CA ILE A 11 0.72 11.51 64.28
C ILE A 11 1.60 12.45 65.13
N PRO A 12 2.96 12.55 65.08
CA PRO A 12 3.97 12.14 64.07
C PRO A 12 5.20 11.41 64.67
N THR A 13 6.15 10.82 63.92
CA THR A 13 7.29 11.54 63.33
C THR A 13 8.17 10.57 62.51
N THR A 14 8.55 11.06 61.34
CA THR A 14 9.78 10.82 60.57
C THR A 14 10.91 10.01 61.24
N THR A 15 11.36 8.92 60.61
CA THR A 15 12.67 8.85 59.92
C THR A 15 12.88 7.50 59.22
N THR A 16 13.38 7.60 58.00
CA THR A 16 14.07 6.60 57.17
C THR A 16 14.83 5.52 57.93
N ILE A 17 14.74 4.27 57.47
CA ILE A 17 15.87 3.47 56.94
C ILE A 17 15.29 2.31 56.11
N ILE A 18 15.72 2.29 54.85
CA ILE A 18 15.61 1.16 53.93
C ILE A 18 16.45 0.03 54.51
N SER A 19 15.85 -1.12 54.82
CA SER A 19 16.60 -2.37 54.93
C SER A 19 16.00 -3.38 53.95
N LEU A 20 16.78 -3.70 52.92
CA LEU A 20 16.57 -4.89 52.10
C LEU A 20 16.87 -6.13 52.96
N PRO A 21 16.02 -7.17 52.97
CA PRO A 21 16.46 -8.52 53.25
C PRO A 21 16.95 -9.16 51.94
N THR A 22 18.17 -9.68 52.02
CA THR A 22 18.87 -10.51 51.04
C THR A 22 18.14 -11.82 50.74
N LEU A 23 18.32 -12.29 49.49
CA LEU A 23 17.87 -13.55 48.88
C LEU A 23 18.11 -14.83 49.72
N ILE A 24 17.25 -15.84 49.53
CA ILE A 24 17.53 -17.12 48.83
C ILE A 24 16.24 -17.97 48.81
N ALA A 25 15.79 -18.43 47.63
CA ALA A 25 15.56 -19.84 47.29
C ALA A 25 14.91 -19.98 45.90
N VAL A 26 15.50 -20.86 45.10
CA VAL A 26 15.20 -21.19 43.70
C VAL A 26 14.04 -22.19 43.60
N ALA A 27 13.11 -21.96 42.67
CA ALA A 27 12.39 -23.03 41.95
C ALA A 27 11.84 -22.51 40.60
N CYS A 28 12.04 -23.30 39.55
CA CYS A 28 11.89 -22.98 38.13
C CYS A 28 10.49 -22.56 37.65
N ALA A 29 10.44 -21.55 36.76
CA ALA A 29 9.43 -21.41 35.71
C ALA A 29 9.98 -20.54 34.55
N PRO A 30 9.71 -20.86 33.26
CA PRO A 30 10.28 -20.18 32.09
C PRO A 30 9.72 -18.76 31.80
N ASN A 31 9.23 -18.05 32.82
CA ASN A 31 8.68 -16.69 32.71
C ASN A 31 9.59 -15.57 33.27
N GLN A 32 10.77 -15.91 33.83
CA GLN A 32 11.62 -14.91 34.49
C GLN A 32 12.34 -13.94 33.53
N HIS A 33 12.66 -14.34 32.29
CA HIS A 33 13.36 -13.42 31.37
C HIS A 33 12.50 -12.23 30.90
N GLN A 34 11.19 -12.42 30.69
CA GLN A 34 10.31 -11.30 30.32
C GLN A 34 10.02 -10.34 31.50
N GLN A 35 9.93 -10.85 32.73
CA GLN A 35 9.74 -10.00 33.92
C GLN A 35 11.02 -9.23 34.29
N GLN A 36 12.19 -9.86 34.19
CA GLN A 36 13.47 -9.23 34.50
C GLN A 36 13.85 -8.16 33.47
N ASP A 37 13.55 -8.37 32.18
CA ASP A 37 13.68 -7.34 31.14
C ASP A 37 12.66 -6.20 31.33
N SER A 38 11.44 -6.51 31.77
CA SER A 38 10.42 -5.49 32.11
C SER A 38 10.84 -4.63 33.31
N GLU A 39 11.38 -5.21 34.37
CA GLU A 39 11.82 -4.47 35.56
C GLU A 39 13.08 -3.65 35.28
N GLN A 40 14.05 -4.22 34.55
CA GLN A 40 15.21 -3.46 34.11
C GLN A 40 14.82 -2.31 33.17
N ASN A 41 13.84 -2.49 32.29
CA ASN A 41 13.34 -1.41 31.44
C ASN A 41 12.61 -0.34 32.25
N LYS A 42 11.78 -0.71 33.22
CA LYS A 42 11.12 0.25 34.13
C LYS A 42 12.14 1.03 34.97
N GLU A 43 13.17 0.37 35.48
CA GLU A 43 14.24 1.00 36.26
C GLU A 43 15.09 1.94 35.39
N ARG A 44 15.48 1.53 34.18
CA ARG A 44 16.14 2.40 33.20
C ARG A 44 15.29 3.61 32.85
N GLN A 45 13.99 3.42 32.67
CA GLN A 45 13.06 4.50 32.36
C GLN A 45 12.91 5.45 33.55
N ALA A 46 12.79 4.93 34.78
CA ALA A 46 12.74 5.73 36.00
C ALA A 46 14.03 6.56 36.21
N LYS A 47 15.21 5.96 36.03
CA LYS A 47 16.51 6.66 36.13
C LYS A 47 16.68 7.69 35.01
N THR A 48 16.26 7.36 33.79
CA THR A 48 16.24 8.30 32.65
C THR A 48 15.37 9.51 32.97
N ASN A 49 14.17 9.28 33.54
CA ASN A 49 13.26 10.34 33.95
C ASN A 49 13.85 11.17 35.09
N ALA A 50 14.54 10.55 36.05
CA ALA A 50 15.21 11.26 37.13
C ALA A 50 16.35 12.16 36.64
N ILE A 51 17.20 11.67 35.71
CA ILE A 51 18.27 12.46 35.10
C ILE A 51 17.70 13.60 34.25
N ASN A 52 16.68 13.32 33.44
CA ASN A 52 15.96 14.33 32.67
C ASN A 52 15.39 15.42 33.60
N SER A 53 14.76 15.03 34.71
CA SER A 53 14.22 15.97 35.69
C SER A 53 15.31 16.83 36.33
N VAL A 54 16.49 16.26 36.62
CA VAL A 54 17.63 17.02 37.14
C VAL A 54 18.17 17.98 36.08
N LEU A 55 18.37 17.53 34.85
CA LEU A 55 18.82 18.39 33.74
C LEU A 55 17.84 19.53 33.45
N GLU A 56 16.54 19.26 33.48
CA GLU A 56 15.48 20.26 33.33
C GLU A 56 15.52 21.28 34.48
N LYS A 57 15.77 20.84 35.71
CA LYS A 57 15.97 21.75 36.85
C LYS A 57 17.24 22.59 36.72
N VAL A 58 18.33 22.04 36.21
CA VAL A 58 19.56 22.81 35.92
C VAL A 58 19.30 23.86 34.85
N ASN A 59 18.60 23.47 33.78
CA ASN A 59 18.17 24.32 32.68
C ASN A 59 17.30 25.50 33.16
N LEU A 60 16.50 25.27 34.21
CA LEU A 60 15.57 26.26 34.75
C LEU A 60 16.16 27.24 35.75
N TYR A 61 17.26 26.92 36.44
CA TYR A 61 17.69 27.70 37.62
C TYR A 61 19.15 28.14 37.61
N TYR A 62 19.99 27.63 36.70
CA TYR A 62 21.43 27.87 36.75
C TYR A 62 21.94 28.80 35.65
N ASN A 63 22.65 29.87 36.02
CA ASN A 63 23.23 30.87 35.10
C ASN A 63 24.53 30.42 34.39
N GLN A 64 24.85 29.12 34.37
CA GLN A 64 26.03 28.61 33.69
C GLN A 64 25.64 27.67 32.53
N PRO A 65 25.42 28.25 31.33
CA PRO A 65 25.03 27.51 30.13
C PRO A 65 25.98 26.35 29.83
N GLN A 66 27.29 26.59 29.98
CA GLN A 66 28.31 25.60 29.62
C GLN A 66 28.20 24.31 30.44
N PHE A 67 27.87 24.42 31.73
CA PHE A 67 27.68 23.25 32.58
C PHE A 67 26.47 22.42 32.16
N TYR A 68 25.31 23.06 31.90
CA TYR A 68 24.12 22.36 31.39
C TYR A 68 24.44 21.65 30.06
N LEU A 69 25.06 22.37 29.12
CA LEU A 69 25.42 21.86 27.80
C LEU A 69 26.37 20.65 27.89
N GLU A 70 27.38 20.72 28.75
CA GLU A 70 28.31 19.60 28.99
C GLU A 70 27.61 18.37 29.58
N GLN A 71 26.73 18.57 30.58
CA GLN A 71 26.04 17.46 31.22
C GLN A 71 24.97 16.85 30.32
N LYS A 72 24.22 17.66 29.57
CA LYS A 72 23.24 17.18 28.58
C LYS A 72 23.93 16.36 27.48
N ALA A 73 25.05 16.85 26.95
CA ALA A 73 25.83 16.13 25.95
C ALA A 73 26.35 14.79 26.46
N GLN A 74 26.87 14.74 27.71
CA GLN A 74 27.33 13.49 28.32
C GLN A 74 26.19 12.49 28.53
N PHE A 75 25.02 12.96 28.94
CA PHE A 75 23.83 12.12 29.10
C PHE A 75 23.33 11.55 27.77
N ASP A 76 23.29 12.38 26.72
CA ASP A 76 22.86 11.97 25.39
C ASP A 76 23.83 10.96 24.75
N LEU A 77 25.14 11.10 25.04
CA LEU A 77 26.15 10.10 24.66
C LEU A 77 25.93 8.77 25.37
N LEU A 78 25.58 8.78 26.66
CA LEU A 78 25.28 7.57 27.42
C LEU A 78 24.05 6.84 26.85
N LYS A 79 22.98 7.57 26.53
CA LYS A 79 21.77 7.00 25.92
C LYS A 79 22.03 6.27 24.59
N LYS A 80 23.07 6.65 23.85
CA LYS A 80 23.44 6.07 22.55
C LYS A 80 24.24 4.77 22.66
N LYS A 81 24.65 4.33 23.87
CA LYS A 81 25.38 3.06 24.03
C LYS A 81 24.48 1.86 23.69
N LYS A 82 25.00 0.97 22.84
CA LYS A 82 24.34 -0.28 22.39
C LYS A 82 23.98 -1.21 23.57
N HIS A 83 24.71 -1.12 24.68
CA HIS A 83 24.50 -1.87 25.92
C HIS A 83 24.53 -0.93 27.13
N LEU A 84 23.50 -0.10 27.31
CA LEU A 84 23.38 0.80 28.46
C LEU A 84 22.75 0.06 29.66
N THR A 85 23.44 0.07 30.81
CA THR A 85 22.94 -0.53 32.05
C THR A 85 22.25 0.49 32.97
N ALA A 86 21.40 0.03 33.89
CA ALA A 86 20.83 0.90 34.93
C ALA A 86 21.93 1.51 35.83
N LEU A 87 23.01 0.77 36.05
CA LEU A 87 24.18 1.21 36.81
C LEU A 87 24.95 2.33 36.10
N ASP A 88 25.05 2.31 34.77
CA ASP A 88 25.65 3.42 34.00
C ASP A 88 24.87 4.72 34.19
N LEU A 89 23.54 4.63 34.15
CA LEU A 89 22.64 5.77 34.39
C LEU A 89 22.74 6.26 35.84
N GLU A 90 22.82 5.35 36.80
CA GLU A 90 22.98 5.68 38.21
C GLU A 90 24.32 6.36 38.51
N ASN A 91 25.41 5.86 37.93
CA ASN A 91 26.73 6.48 38.06
C ASN A 91 26.75 7.89 37.43
N PHE A 92 26.11 8.07 36.29
CA PHE A 92 25.97 9.39 35.68
C PHE A 92 25.12 10.31 36.54
N TYR A 93 23.96 9.85 37.01
CA TYR A 93 23.08 10.59 37.90
C TYR A 93 23.80 11.04 39.18
N ASN A 94 24.55 10.14 39.83
CA ASN A 94 25.30 10.43 41.04
C ASN A 94 26.48 11.39 40.76
N LYS A 95 27.18 11.26 39.63
CA LYS A 95 28.22 12.22 39.21
C LYS A 95 27.64 13.59 38.88
N LEU A 96 26.51 13.63 38.19
CA LEU A 96 25.78 14.84 37.84
C LEU A 96 25.36 15.57 39.13
N LEU A 97 24.75 14.84 40.06
CA LEU A 97 24.42 15.33 41.39
C LEU A 97 25.66 15.79 42.15
N GLN A 98 26.74 15.01 42.21
CA GLN A 98 27.96 15.42 42.91
C GLN A 98 28.61 16.67 42.31
N LYS A 99 28.62 16.82 40.99
CA LYS A 99 29.10 18.04 40.32
C LYS A 99 28.18 19.22 40.60
N LEU A 100 26.87 19.00 40.67
CA LEU A 100 25.89 19.99 41.12
C LEU A 100 26.09 20.37 42.59
N PHE A 101 26.36 19.41 43.47
CA PHE A 101 26.63 19.64 44.90
C PHE A 101 27.96 20.36 45.16
N LYS A 102 28.91 20.30 44.22
CA LYS A 102 30.16 21.08 44.29
C LYS A 102 30.01 22.54 43.81
N LEU A 103 28.84 22.92 43.31
CA LEU A 103 28.54 24.22 42.75
C LEU A 103 27.36 24.85 43.55
N ASP A 104 27.67 25.39 44.73
CA ASP A 104 26.79 26.21 45.60
C ASP A 104 25.44 25.57 46.03
N SER A 105 25.50 24.51 46.86
CA SER A 105 24.40 23.56 47.07
C SER A 105 23.26 23.96 48.01
N ASP A 106 23.46 24.84 48.99
CA ASP A 106 22.53 24.90 50.13
C ASP A 106 21.28 25.77 49.87
N ASP A 107 21.38 26.73 48.95
CA ASP A 107 20.29 27.67 48.64
C ASP A 107 19.36 27.15 47.52
N ILE A 108 19.87 26.31 46.60
CA ILE A 108 19.14 25.87 45.40
C ILE A 108 18.18 24.72 45.70
N LEU A 109 18.61 23.69 46.45
CA LEU A 109 17.74 22.57 46.83
C LEU A 109 16.59 23.05 47.74
N ALA A 110 16.89 24.02 48.62
CA ALA A 110 15.92 24.69 49.47
C ALA A 110 14.90 25.52 48.65
N LYS A 111 15.36 26.30 47.67
CA LYS A 111 14.49 27.04 46.75
C LYS A 111 13.63 26.12 45.89
N LEU A 112 14.16 25.01 45.38
CA LEU A 112 13.45 24.01 44.55
C LEU A 112 12.34 23.28 45.31
N ASN A 113 12.61 22.83 46.53
CA ASN A 113 11.58 22.24 47.40
C ASN A 113 10.51 23.27 47.75
N LYS A 114 10.88 24.55 47.87
CA LYS A 114 9.93 25.65 48.08
C LYS A 114 8.98 25.79 46.89
N ILE A 115 9.43 25.81 45.63
CA ILE A 115 8.54 25.97 44.45
C ILE A 115 7.44 24.92 44.40
N ALA A 116 7.81 23.65 44.54
CA ALA A 116 6.86 22.55 44.52
C ALA A 116 5.87 22.68 45.69
N GLN A 117 6.37 23.02 46.89
CA GLN A 117 5.51 23.30 48.05
C GLN A 117 4.58 24.50 47.82
N LEU A 118 5.04 25.57 47.18
CA LEU A 118 4.27 26.77 46.89
C LEU A 118 3.20 26.48 45.84
N GLN A 119 3.49 25.68 44.80
CA GLN A 119 2.51 25.25 43.78
C GLN A 119 1.44 24.34 44.36
N THR A 120 1.82 23.33 45.14
CA THR A 120 0.85 22.49 45.86
C THR A 120 0.02 23.31 46.85
N SER A 121 0.61 24.35 47.47
CA SER A 121 -0.13 25.27 48.34
C SER A 121 -1.12 26.15 47.57
N VAL A 122 -0.78 26.61 46.36
CA VAL A 122 -1.71 27.33 45.48
C VAL A 122 -2.87 26.44 45.06
N GLU A 123 -2.61 25.22 44.58
CA GLU A 123 -3.65 24.29 44.17
C GLU A 123 -4.56 23.89 45.34
N LYS A 124 -3.98 23.67 46.51
CA LYS A 124 -4.74 23.35 47.72
C LYS A 124 -5.62 24.53 48.14
N LEU A 125 -5.11 25.75 48.10
CA LEU A 125 -5.89 26.97 48.37
C LEU A 125 -6.97 27.23 47.32
N GLN A 126 -6.70 26.98 46.04
CA GLN A 126 -7.68 27.11 44.94
C GLN A 126 -8.80 26.06 45.05
N ASN A 127 -8.46 24.82 45.43
CA ASN A 127 -9.44 23.76 45.70
C ASN A 127 -10.24 24.05 46.97
N GLU A 128 -9.62 24.64 48.00
CA GLU A 128 -10.32 25.11 49.19
C GLU A 128 -11.25 26.29 48.89
N ILE A 129 -10.90 27.19 47.96
CA ILE A 129 -11.78 28.27 47.48
C ILE A 129 -12.97 27.70 46.68
N LYS A 130 -12.73 26.72 45.80
CA LYS A 130 -13.78 26.01 45.04
C LYS A 130 -14.81 25.29 45.93
N ASN A 131 -14.42 24.92 47.15
CA ASN A 131 -15.26 24.17 48.09
C ASN A 131 -15.92 25.05 49.17
N LEU A 132 -15.74 26.38 49.14
CA LEU A 132 -16.45 27.29 50.05
C LEU A 132 -17.91 27.48 49.57
N PRO A 133 -18.89 27.46 50.50
CA PRO A 133 -20.28 27.71 50.14
C PRO A 133 -20.44 29.14 49.62
N LYS A 134 -20.95 29.30 48.39
CA LYS A 134 -21.28 30.61 47.81
C LYS A 134 -22.36 31.27 48.66
N SER A 135 -22.02 32.29 49.44
CA SER A 135 -23.02 33.10 50.15
C SER A 135 -23.73 34.00 49.15
N ASN A 136 -25.05 33.88 49.06
CA ASN A 136 -25.90 34.85 48.39
C ASN A 136 -25.78 36.20 49.12
N GLN A 137 -25.20 37.20 48.48
CA GLN A 137 -25.49 38.60 48.81
C GLN A 137 -25.84 39.37 47.55
N THR A 138 -27.08 39.85 47.59
CA THR A 138 -27.72 40.86 46.76
C THR A 138 -26.99 42.21 46.82
N THR A 139 -26.95 42.85 45.65
CA THR A 139 -26.70 44.27 45.30
C THR A 139 -26.87 45.33 46.39
N SER A 140 -25.97 46.33 46.39
CA SER A 140 -26.32 47.76 46.32
C SER A 140 -25.12 48.65 45.98
N ASP A 141 -25.32 49.53 44.99
CA ASP A 141 -24.47 50.65 44.56
C ASP A 141 -24.30 51.74 45.65
N ASP A 142 -23.11 52.34 45.78
CA ASP A 142 -22.89 53.80 45.59
C ASP A 142 -21.44 54.29 45.91
N GLN A 143 -20.94 55.14 45.01
CA GLN A 143 -20.01 56.28 45.14
C GLN A 143 -18.51 56.17 45.56
N LYS A 144 -17.66 56.42 44.53
CA LYS A 144 -16.64 57.49 44.36
C LYS A 144 -15.65 57.88 45.50
N ASN A 145 -14.37 57.81 45.08
CA ASN A 145 -13.23 58.74 45.25
C ASN A 145 -12.22 58.60 46.41
N SER A 146 -10.95 58.55 45.98
CA SER A 146 -9.74 59.15 46.58
C SER A 146 -8.89 58.40 47.61
N ASN A 147 -7.64 58.21 47.19
CA ASN A 147 -6.37 58.26 47.93
C ASN A 147 -5.92 57.14 48.89
N ILE A 148 -4.66 56.79 48.63
CA ILE A 148 -3.75 55.93 49.36
C ILE A 148 -3.60 56.41 50.81
N GLN A 149 -3.92 55.53 51.76
CA GLN A 149 -3.11 55.30 52.96
C GLN A 149 -3.47 53.93 53.55
N GLN A 150 -2.44 53.19 53.94
CA GLN A 150 -2.52 51.88 54.57
C GLN A 150 -3.47 51.91 55.79
N PRO A 151 -4.42 50.98 55.93
CA PRO A 151 -5.09 50.77 57.20
C PRO A 151 -4.30 49.76 58.04
N THR A 152 -3.76 50.25 59.14
CA THR A 152 -3.37 49.46 60.31
C THR A 152 -4.63 48.75 60.84
N ILE A 153 -4.70 47.43 60.74
CA ILE A 153 -5.84 46.66 61.24
C ILE A 153 -5.75 46.59 62.76
N SER A 154 -6.50 47.46 63.44
CA SER A 154 -6.97 47.21 64.80
C SER A 154 -8.31 46.47 64.72
N GLN A 155 -8.37 45.35 65.43
CA GLN A 155 -9.53 44.47 65.53
C GLN A 155 -10.72 45.23 66.13
N ASN A 156 -11.84 45.29 65.41
CA ASN A 156 -13.19 45.01 65.92
C ASN A 156 -14.23 45.29 64.83
N GLN A 157 -14.85 44.24 64.30
CA GLN A 157 -16.31 44.03 64.22
C GLN A 157 -16.65 42.90 63.25
N GLN A 158 -17.62 42.07 63.66
CA GLN A 158 -18.15 40.91 62.97
C GLN A 158 -18.79 41.29 61.62
N GLY A 159 -18.11 40.95 60.52
CA GLY A 159 -18.65 40.90 59.17
C GLY A 159 -18.00 39.72 58.42
N ASP A 160 -18.82 38.77 57.97
CA ASP A 160 -18.53 37.51 57.27
C ASP A 160 -17.09 36.94 57.34
N SER A 161 -16.90 35.98 58.26
CA SER A 161 -15.65 35.20 58.38
C SER A 161 -15.27 34.47 57.08
N THR A 162 -16.24 34.21 56.20
CA THR A 162 -16.04 33.54 54.91
C THR A 162 -15.39 34.48 53.88
N THR A 163 -15.82 35.74 53.83
CA THR A 163 -15.27 36.76 52.92
C THR A 163 -13.85 37.13 53.34
N THR A 164 -13.61 37.31 54.66
CA THR A 164 -12.24 37.55 55.17
C THR A 164 -11.32 36.35 54.91
N GLN A 165 -11.82 35.11 55.03
CA GLN A 165 -11.02 33.92 54.68
C GLN A 165 -10.75 33.81 53.18
N LEU A 166 -11.72 34.16 52.32
CA LEU A 166 -11.54 34.18 50.87
C LEU A 166 -10.44 35.18 50.48
N THR A 167 -10.54 36.42 50.96
CA THR A 167 -9.55 37.48 50.67
C THR A 167 -8.16 37.13 51.18
N ILE A 168 -8.04 36.51 52.37
CA ILE A 168 -6.75 36.06 52.90
C ILE A 168 -6.16 34.92 52.05
N LYS A 169 -6.98 33.96 51.59
CA LYS A 169 -6.52 32.86 50.73
C LYS A 169 -6.16 33.34 49.33
N GLU A 170 -6.91 34.30 48.78
CA GLU A 170 -6.63 34.95 47.49
C GLU A 170 -5.34 35.78 47.52
N GLN A 171 -5.13 36.58 48.57
CA GLN A 171 -3.86 37.30 48.77
C GLN A 171 -2.68 36.33 48.91
N LYS A 172 -2.88 35.20 49.59
CA LYS A 172 -1.84 34.17 49.72
C LYS A 172 -1.58 33.46 48.38
N ILE A 173 -2.60 33.21 47.58
CA ILE A 173 -2.44 32.73 46.20
C ILE A 173 -1.67 33.76 45.36
N GLN A 174 -1.99 35.05 45.45
CA GLN A 174 -1.27 36.11 44.72
C GLN A 174 0.21 36.19 45.13
N GLU A 175 0.53 36.11 46.42
CA GLU A 175 1.91 36.10 46.92
C GLU A 175 2.68 34.86 46.44
N LEU A 176 2.05 33.67 46.49
CA LEU A 176 2.61 32.43 45.97
C LEU A 176 2.78 32.47 44.44
N GLN A 177 1.83 33.06 43.71
CA GLN A 177 1.90 33.26 42.27
C GLN A 177 2.99 34.27 41.90
N LYS A 178 3.24 35.29 42.71
CA LYS A 178 4.36 36.23 42.54
C LYS A 178 5.72 35.52 42.73
N GLN A 179 5.82 34.62 43.71
CA GLN A 179 6.99 33.77 43.90
C GLN A 179 7.17 32.79 42.73
N ILE A 180 6.09 32.12 42.26
CA ILE A 180 6.12 31.29 41.05
C ILE A 180 6.50 32.11 39.81
N GLY A 181 6.01 33.35 39.69
CA GLY A 181 6.36 34.27 38.61
C GLY A 181 7.84 34.65 38.60
N ALA A 182 8.43 34.86 39.78
CA ALA A 182 9.88 35.06 39.92
C ALA A 182 10.68 33.81 39.51
N LEU A 183 10.14 32.63 39.75
CA LEU A 183 10.75 31.33 39.41
C LEU A 183 10.53 30.94 37.94
N LYS A 184 9.46 31.45 37.32
CA LYS A 184 9.17 31.30 35.88
C LYS A 184 9.97 32.25 34.98
N LYS A 185 10.77 33.15 35.55
CA LYS A 185 11.53 34.18 34.83
C LYS A 185 12.49 33.61 33.75
N ASN A 186 12.85 32.33 33.84
CA ASN A 186 13.73 31.64 32.89
C ASN A 186 12.98 30.88 31.79
N PHE A 187 11.65 30.86 31.82
CA PHE A 187 10.82 30.33 30.74
C PHE A 187 10.56 31.39 29.68
N LEU A 188 10.56 30.97 28.42
CA LEU A 188 10.23 31.83 27.30
C LEU A 188 8.71 32.00 27.24
N PRO A 189 8.19 33.25 27.25
CA PRO A 189 6.76 33.51 27.13
C PRO A 189 6.27 33.03 25.77
N ARG A 190 5.05 32.48 25.74
CA ARG A 190 4.43 31.91 24.55
C ARG A 190 3.01 32.43 24.35
N THR A 191 2.56 32.45 23.11
CA THR A 191 1.15 32.63 22.78
C THR A 191 0.32 31.40 23.19
N ILE A 192 -0.99 31.61 23.33
CA ILE A 192 -1.95 30.54 23.61
C ILE A 192 -1.95 29.53 22.45
N SER A 193 -2.08 28.24 22.77
CA SER A 193 -2.04 27.19 21.77
C SER A 193 -3.38 26.94 21.08
N GLY A 194 -3.31 26.56 19.81
CA GLY A 194 -4.49 26.19 19.03
C GLY A 194 -5.14 24.91 19.57
N LYS A 195 -4.34 23.98 20.11
CA LYS A 195 -4.84 22.82 20.85
C LYS A 195 -5.68 23.24 22.06
N HIS A 196 -5.18 24.19 22.86
CA HIS A 196 -5.90 24.69 24.02
C HIS A 196 -7.23 25.34 23.60
N GLY A 197 -7.20 26.20 22.58
CA GLY A 197 -8.42 26.80 22.02
C GLY A 197 -9.41 25.73 21.54
N TYR A 198 -8.94 24.70 20.82
CA TYR A 198 -9.80 23.61 20.35
C TYR A 198 -10.40 22.79 21.50
N ASN A 199 -9.61 22.45 22.51
CA ASN A 199 -10.12 21.74 23.69
C ASN A 199 -11.17 22.57 24.44
N ARG A 200 -10.95 23.87 24.65
CA ARG A 200 -11.94 24.74 25.29
C ARG A 200 -13.24 24.81 24.47
N LEU A 201 -13.16 24.84 23.14
CA LEU A 201 -14.34 24.75 22.26
C LEU A 201 -15.11 23.43 22.41
N LEU A 202 -14.42 22.30 22.47
CA LEU A 202 -15.05 21.01 22.71
C LEU A 202 -15.66 20.91 24.12
N GLU A 203 -15.01 21.49 25.12
CA GLU A 203 -15.50 21.51 26.50
C GLU A 203 -16.80 22.32 26.61
N ILE A 204 -16.89 23.51 26.01
CA ILE A 204 -18.14 24.29 26.02
C ILE A 204 -19.24 23.64 25.19
N GLU A 205 -18.91 22.96 24.08
CA GLU A 205 -19.88 22.14 23.35
C GLU A 205 -20.41 20.97 24.18
N SER A 206 -19.53 20.29 24.91
CA SER A 206 -19.94 19.22 25.84
C SER A 206 -20.85 19.77 26.94
N GLN A 207 -20.51 20.91 27.54
CA GLN A 207 -21.37 21.58 28.52
C GLN A 207 -22.73 21.96 27.92
N TYR A 208 -22.75 22.50 26.71
CA TYR A 208 -23.97 22.84 25.97
C TYR A 208 -24.83 21.60 25.75
N LEU A 209 -24.26 20.52 25.21
CA LEU A 209 -24.96 19.27 24.91
C LEU A 209 -25.50 18.59 26.17
N ASN A 210 -24.73 18.60 27.26
CA ASN A 210 -25.18 18.03 28.53
C ASN A 210 -26.34 18.82 29.14
N LYS A 211 -26.30 20.16 29.03
CA LYS A 211 -27.40 21.02 29.49
C LYS A 211 -28.64 20.88 28.61
N LEU A 212 -28.44 20.80 27.28
CA LEU A 212 -29.48 20.47 26.31
C LEU A 212 -30.15 19.13 26.64
N LEU A 213 -29.35 18.08 26.84
CA LEU A 213 -29.84 16.74 27.16
C LEU A 213 -30.68 16.75 28.44
N SER A 214 -30.20 17.42 29.50
CA SER A 214 -30.92 17.57 30.75
C SER A 214 -32.29 18.26 30.56
N ILE A 215 -32.34 19.32 29.75
CA ILE A 215 -33.60 19.99 29.42
C ILE A 215 -34.52 19.06 28.63
N LEU A 216 -34.03 18.43 27.56
CA LEU A 216 -34.81 17.54 26.71
C LEU A 216 -35.39 16.35 27.47
N GLN A 217 -34.64 15.78 28.41
CA GLN A 217 -35.09 14.70 29.30
C GLN A 217 -36.13 15.16 30.33
N SER A 218 -36.15 16.46 30.68
CA SER A 218 -37.14 17.03 31.58
C SER A 218 -38.47 17.41 30.92
N LEU A 219 -38.56 17.32 29.59
CA LEU A 219 -39.74 17.67 28.80
C LEU A 219 -40.52 16.41 28.42
N ASP A 220 -41.79 16.34 28.83
CA ASP A 220 -42.66 15.17 28.65
C ASP A 220 -42.95 14.80 27.17
N GLN A 221 -42.70 15.72 26.22
CA GLN A 221 -43.02 15.55 24.79
C GLN A 221 -41.80 15.47 23.85
N THR A 222 -40.59 15.27 24.37
CA THR A 222 -39.41 15.16 23.50
C THR A 222 -39.32 13.78 22.83
N PRO A 223 -39.21 13.70 21.49
CA PRO A 223 -38.97 12.44 20.80
C PRO A 223 -37.69 11.74 21.27
N ALA A 224 -37.79 10.44 21.58
CA ALA A 224 -36.64 9.63 22.03
C ALA A 224 -35.47 9.62 21.01
N SER A 225 -35.77 9.76 19.72
CA SER A 225 -34.77 9.90 18.66
C SER A 225 -33.90 11.15 18.83
N ILE A 226 -34.45 12.27 19.25
CA ILE A 226 -33.71 13.53 19.49
C ILE A 226 -32.80 13.36 20.72
N ILE A 227 -33.32 12.78 21.81
CA ILE A 227 -32.52 12.49 23.01
C ILE A 227 -31.35 11.57 22.66
N SER A 228 -31.59 10.52 21.87
CA SER A 228 -30.55 9.60 21.40
C SER A 228 -29.50 10.30 20.52
N GLN A 229 -29.91 11.20 19.63
CA GLN A 229 -29.00 11.97 18.77
C GLN A 229 -28.11 12.90 19.61
N VAL A 230 -28.69 13.64 20.56
CA VAL A 230 -27.93 14.51 21.47
C VAL A 230 -26.95 13.71 22.34
N ASN A 231 -27.38 12.56 22.88
CA ASN A 231 -26.49 11.65 23.61
C ASN A 231 -25.31 11.14 22.77
N THR A 232 -25.58 10.80 21.50
CA THR A 232 -24.55 10.33 20.56
C THR A 232 -23.54 11.43 20.28
N LEU A 233 -24.01 12.67 20.07
CA LEU A 233 -23.16 13.85 19.88
C LEU A 233 -22.32 14.13 21.13
N SER A 234 -22.92 14.11 22.32
CA SER A 234 -22.18 14.33 23.58
C SER A 234 -21.05 13.30 23.75
N SER A 235 -21.37 12.01 23.57
CA SER A 235 -20.38 10.92 23.63
C SER A 235 -19.28 11.05 22.56
N PHE A 236 -19.60 11.61 21.39
CA PHE A 236 -18.60 11.88 20.35
C PHE A 236 -17.65 13.01 20.75
N VAL A 237 -18.18 14.11 21.29
CA VAL A 237 -17.38 15.24 21.78
C VAL A 237 -16.46 14.82 22.92
N GLU A 238 -16.96 14.06 23.91
CA GLU A 238 -16.14 13.54 25.01
C GLU A 238 -14.98 12.64 24.54
N ARG A 239 -15.22 11.81 23.52
CA ARG A 239 -14.16 10.99 22.90
C ARG A 239 -13.13 11.86 22.21
N LYS A 240 -13.55 12.91 21.49
CA LYS A 240 -12.63 13.85 20.85
C LYS A 240 -11.72 14.55 21.86
N ILE A 241 -12.27 15.02 22.99
CA ILE A 241 -11.48 15.62 24.07
C ILE A 241 -10.38 14.66 24.54
N LYS A 242 -10.74 13.40 24.85
CA LYS A 242 -9.77 12.38 25.29
C LYS A 242 -8.68 12.09 24.25
N ILE A 243 -9.05 12.00 22.96
CA ILE A 243 -8.09 11.80 21.88
C ILE A 243 -7.13 12.99 21.80
N GLU A 244 -7.67 14.21 21.78
CA GLU A 244 -6.87 15.42 21.61
C GLU A 244 -5.93 15.64 22.81
N ASP A 245 -6.38 15.37 24.04
CA ASP A 245 -5.53 15.42 25.24
C ASP A 245 -4.29 14.54 25.14
N SER A 246 -4.38 13.39 24.46
CA SER A 246 -3.26 12.45 24.25
C SER A 246 -2.24 12.88 23.19
N ILE A 247 -2.57 13.88 22.35
CA ILE A 247 -1.71 14.32 21.23
C ILE A 247 -0.76 15.42 21.67
N THR A 248 0.54 15.27 21.43
CA THR A 248 1.50 16.38 21.62
C THR A 248 1.44 17.32 20.42
N GLU A 249 1.15 18.60 20.64
CA GLU A 249 1.19 19.62 19.59
C GLU A 249 2.61 19.86 19.09
N THR A 250 2.79 19.77 17.78
CA THR A 250 4.06 20.00 17.08
C THR A 250 3.93 21.18 16.12
N VAL A 251 5.07 21.65 15.60
CA VAL A 251 5.10 22.72 14.59
C VAL A 251 4.35 22.34 13.31
N LYS A 252 4.23 21.03 13.00
CA LYS A 252 3.50 20.56 11.80
C LYS A 252 1.98 20.70 11.95
N ASP A 253 1.48 20.86 13.17
CA ASP A 253 0.05 20.93 13.47
C ASP A 253 -0.52 22.36 13.39
N LEU A 254 0.31 23.36 13.07
CA LEU A 254 -0.10 24.76 13.02
C LEU A 254 -1.33 24.98 12.12
N ASP A 255 -1.31 24.45 10.91
CA ASP A 255 -2.41 24.60 9.94
C ASP A 255 -3.61 23.72 10.35
N LYS A 256 -3.37 22.54 10.96
CA LYS A 256 -4.43 21.70 11.52
C LYS A 256 -5.24 22.50 12.54
N TYR A 257 -4.58 23.12 13.52
CA TYR A 257 -5.27 23.80 14.61
C TYR A 257 -6.00 25.07 14.16
N GLN A 258 -5.45 25.81 13.19
CA GLN A 258 -6.19 26.91 12.56
C GLN A 258 -7.52 26.43 11.98
N ASN A 259 -7.49 25.35 11.20
CA ASN A 259 -8.68 24.84 10.53
C ASN A 259 -9.71 24.29 11.53
N VAL A 260 -9.28 23.47 12.50
CA VAL A 260 -10.23 22.87 13.45
C VAL A 260 -10.82 23.90 14.41
N VAL A 261 -10.06 24.89 14.89
CA VAL A 261 -10.61 25.94 15.77
C VAL A 261 -11.69 26.74 15.05
N LEU A 262 -11.39 27.26 13.85
CA LEU A 262 -12.36 28.06 13.08
C LEU A 262 -13.59 27.24 12.66
N SER A 263 -13.38 25.98 12.26
CA SER A 263 -14.47 25.08 11.88
C SER A 263 -15.34 24.70 13.07
N GLU A 264 -14.76 24.53 14.26
CA GLU A 264 -15.48 24.16 15.48
C GLU A 264 -16.33 25.32 15.99
N ILE A 265 -15.86 26.56 15.89
CA ILE A 265 -16.69 27.76 16.17
C ILE A 265 -17.95 27.78 15.27
N LYS A 266 -17.79 27.49 13.97
CA LYS A 266 -18.92 27.41 13.02
C LYS A 266 -19.84 26.23 13.35
N ARG A 267 -19.27 25.05 13.61
CA ARG A 267 -20.02 23.82 13.96
C ARG A 267 -20.83 24.01 15.24
N PHE A 268 -20.24 24.58 16.29
CA PHE A 268 -20.91 24.88 17.54
C PHE A 268 -22.15 25.75 17.31
N ASN A 269 -22.03 26.81 16.49
CA ASN A 269 -23.17 27.68 16.18
C ASN A 269 -24.27 26.98 15.36
N LEU A 270 -23.90 26.12 14.40
CA LEU A 270 -24.89 25.30 13.68
C LEU A 270 -25.64 24.37 14.62
N LEU A 271 -24.92 23.70 15.51
CA LEU A 271 -25.48 22.81 16.52
C LEU A 271 -26.42 23.59 17.46
N LYS A 272 -25.96 24.73 17.95
CA LYS A 272 -26.76 25.63 18.78
C LYS A 272 -28.04 26.03 18.07
N ASN A 273 -27.97 26.56 16.85
CA ASN A 273 -29.14 27.02 16.10
C ASN A 273 -30.14 25.89 15.80
N ALA A 274 -29.64 24.68 15.51
CA ALA A 274 -30.49 23.52 15.25
C ALA A 274 -31.32 23.12 16.49
N PHE A 275 -30.73 23.20 17.68
CA PHE A 275 -31.39 22.75 18.91
C PHE A 275 -32.09 23.87 19.68
N ASP A 276 -31.59 25.11 19.65
CA ASP A 276 -32.24 26.24 20.30
C ASP A 276 -33.64 26.49 19.73
N GLY A 277 -33.85 26.30 18.42
CA GLY A 277 -35.17 26.39 17.81
C GLY A 277 -36.18 25.41 18.42
N ILE A 278 -35.72 24.22 18.81
CA ILE A 278 -36.55 23.20 19.47
C ILE A 278 -36.88 23.64 20.90
N ILE A 279 -35.89 24.11 21.66
CA ILE A 279 -36.02 24.43 23.09
C ILE A 279 -36.77 25.76 23.31
N LEU A 280 -36.60 26.73 22.41
CA LEU A 280 -37.34 28.00 22.41
C LEU A 280 -38.84 27.76 22.22
N GLY A 281 -39.23 26.73 21.46
CA GLY A 281 -40.63 26.26 21.39
C GLY A 281 -41.23 25.86 22.74
N PHE A 282 -40.39 25.60 23.75
CA PHE A 282 -40.78 25.26 25.12
C PHE A 282 -40.46 26.38 26.14
N ASN A 283 -40.16 27.62 25.70
CA ASN A 283 -39.79 28.75 26.57
C ASN A 283 -38.60 28.44 27.52
N LYS A 284 -37.64 27.63 27.06
CA LYS A 284 -36.42 27.31 27.80
C LYS A 284 -35.22 27.96 27.10
N THR A 285 -34.17 28.28 27.86
CA THR A 285 -32.90 28.79 27.34
C THR A 285 -31.73 28.02 27.95
N ILE A 286 -30.68 27.82 27.18
CA ILE A 286 -29.42 27.24 27.66
C ILE A 286 -28.50 28.39 28.07
N ASN A 287 -28.29 28.54 29.37
CA ASN A 287 -27.26 29.45 29.91
C ASN A 287 -26.05 28.63 30.33
N ILE A 288 -24.85 28.98 29.86
CA ILE A 288 -23.59 28.40 30.33
C ILE A 288 -22.84 29.51 31.05
N ASP A 289 -22.57 29.28 32.34
CA ASP A 289 -21.88 30.25 33.20
C ASP A 289 -20.37 29.94 33.17
N ASP A 290 -19.73 30.28 32.04
CA ASP A 290 -18.29 30.11 31.83
C ASP A 290 -17.65 31.49 31.55
N GLU A 291 -16.52 31.77 32.20
CA GLU A 291 -15.85 33.07 32.10
C GLU A 291 -15.36 33.33 30.67
N SER A 292 -15.18 34.60 30.29
CA SER A 292 -14.64 34.95 28.98
C SER A 292 -13.28 34.31 28.74
N GLU A 293 -13.09 33.70 27.58
CA GLU A 293 -11.86 32.99 27.22
C GLU A 293 -10.81 33.92 26.60
N PRO A 294 -9.55 33.90 27.08
CA PRO A 294 -8.47 34.72 26.53
C PRO A 294 -8.17 34.43 25.05
N PHE A 295 -8.30 33.19 24.60
CA PHE A 295 -8.01 32.83 23.20
C PHE A 295 -9.02 33.44 22.22
N MET A 296 -10.28 33.59 22.63
CA MET A 296 -11.29 34.26 21.82
C MET A 296 -10.98 35.75 21.64
N ASN A 297 -10.49 36.41 22.69
CA ASN A 297 -10.03 37.79 22.59
C ASN A 297 -8.88 37.93 21.58
N LEU A 298 -7.94 36.98 21.56
CA LEU A 298 -6.87 36.94 20.54
C LEU A 298 -7.42 36.77 19.13
N LEU A 299 -8.46 35.96 18.92
CA LEU A 299 -9.11 35.80 17.61
C LEU A 299 -9.80 37.09 17.15
N PHE A 300 -10.51 37.80 18.04
CA PHE A 300 -11.07 39.11 17.74
C PHE A 300 -9.99 40.13 17.39
N GLU A 301 -8.94 40.23 18.21
CA GLU A 301 -7.84 41.18 18.00
C GLU A 301 -7.10 40.90 16.70
N TRP A 302 -6.86 39.63 16.38
CA TRP A 302 -6.27 39.21 15.12
C TRP A 302 -7.07 39.71 13.93
N ARG A 303 -8.39 39.51 13.94
CA ARG A 303 -9.24 39.92 12.82
C ARG A 303 -9.37 41.44 12.71
N ILE A 304 -9.46 42.14 13.84
CA ILE A 304 -9.46 43.61 13.87
C ILE A 304 -8.16 44.16 13.28
N ALA A 305 -7.01 43.57 13.63
CA ALA A 305 -5.71 43.98 13.10
C ALA A 305 -5.60 43.73 11.59
N ASP A 306 -6.09 42.58 11.09
CA ASP A 306 -6.12 42.28 9.65
C ASP A 306 -7.01 43.25 8.87
N LEU A 307 -8.22 43.54 9.39
CA LEU A 307 -9.14 44.50 8.77
C LEU A 307 -8.56 45.91 8.75
N GLN A 308 -7.88 46.33 9.82
CA GLN A 308 -7.20 47.62 9.87
C GLN A 308 -6.04 47.68 8.86
N GLY A 309 -5.26 46.60 8.74
CA GLY A 309 -4.18 46.49 7.77
C GLY A 309 -4.68 46.55 6.33
N LEU A 310 -5.78 45.84 6.04
CA LEU A 310 -6.45 45.85 4.75
C LEU A 310 -6.99 47.25 4.41
N LYS A 311 -7.65 47.91 5.36
CA LYS A 311 -8.10 49.30 5.21
C LYS A 311 -6.94 50.23 4.85
N ASN A 312 -5.84 50.16 5.59
CA ASN A 312 -4.66 50.99 5.32
C ASN A 312 -4.07 50.71 3.93
N ALA A 313 -4.05 49.44 3.51
CA ALA A 313 -3.57 49.06 2.18
C ALA A 313 -4.47 49.62 1.07
N VAL A 314 -5.79 49.57 1.23
CA VAL A 314 -6.76 50.17 0.31
C VAL A 314 -6.60 51.68 0.25
N SER A 315 -6.46 52.35 1.40
CA SER A 315 -6.22 53.80 1.48
C SER A 315 -4.97 54.23 0.72
N ASN A 316 -3.90 53.43 0.76
CA ASN A 316 -2.62 53.72 0.11
C ASN A 316 -2.55 53.32 -1.36
N ALA A 317 -3.48 52.50 -1.85
CA ALA A 317 -3.52 52.09 -3.25
C ALA A 317 -3.97 53.25 -4.16
N GLN A 318 -3.45 53.27 -5.39
CA GLN A 318 -3.89 54.23 -6.41
C GLN A 318 -5.34 53.93 -6.83
N ALA A 319 -6.15 54.99 -7.02
CA ALA A 319 -7.56 54.88 -7.41
C ALA A 319 -7.78 54.03 -8.67
N SER A 320 -6.83 54.11 -9.61
CA SER A 320 -6.76 53.30 -10.83
C SER A 320 -6.81 51.78 -10.61
N SER A 321 -6.56 51.31 -9.39
CA SER A 321 -6.62 49.89 -9.01
C SER A 321 -8.05 49.38 -8.77
N PHE A 322 -9.06 50.26 -8.73
CA PHE A 322 -10.43 49.95 -8.28
C PHE A 322 -11.49 50.07 -9.38
N GLY A 323 -11.15 49.69 -10.62
CA GLY A 323 -12.09 49.57 -11.74
C GLY A 323 -11.58 50.20 -13.04
N SER A 324 -12.25 49.92 -14.15
CA SER A 324 -11.88 50.43 -15.49
C SER A 324 -12.45 51.82 -15.80
N ASP A 325 -13.46 52.27 -15.06
CA ASP A 325 -14.10 53.58 -15.23
C ASP A 325 -13.40 54.64 -14.35
N ALA A 326 -12.58 55.48 -14.98
CA ALA A 326 -11.82 56.54 -14.31
C ALA A 326 -12.70 57.51 -13.51
N SER A 327 -13.98 57.67 -13.87
CA SER A 327 -14.90 58.58 -13.17
C SER A 327 -15.42 58.03 -11.83
N LYS A 328 -15.29 56.72 -11.60
CA LYS A 328 -15.83 56.03 -10.40
C LYS A 328 -14.76 55.45 -9.48
N GLN A 329 -13.51 55.39 -9.92
CA GLN A 329 -12.39 54.80 -9.19
C GLN A 329 -12.22 55.35 -7.75
N GLU A 330 -12.26 56.68 -7.57
CA GLU A 330 -12.12 57.30 -6.25
C GLU A 330 -13.35 57.06 -5.36
N GLN A 331 -14.54 57.06 -5.96
CA GLN A 331 -15.79 56.74 -5.26
C GLN A 331 -15.81 55.29 -4.79
N THR A 332 -15.36 54.35 -5.62
CA THR A 332 -15.23 52.92 -5.28
C THR A 332 -14.25 52.73 -4.13
N LYS A 333 -13.08 53.37 -4.20
CA LYS A 333 -12.07 53.35 -3.13
C LYS A 333 -12.64 53.87 -1.80
N THR A 334 -13.32 55.02 -1.83
CA THR A 334 -13.93 55.64 -0.64
C THR A 334 -15.01 54.74 -0.04
N SER A 335 -15.87 54.15 -0.88
CA SER A 335 -16.95 53.25 -0.45
C SER A 335 -16.40 51.96 0.18
N LEU A 336 -15.31 51.41 -0.36
CA LEU A 336 -14.64 50.24 0.19
C LEU A 336 -14.03 50.51 1.57
N ILE A 337 -13.42 51.69 1.76
CA ILE A 337 -12.90 52.13 3.06
C ILE A 337 -14.05 52.25 4.08
N ALA A 338 -15.17 52.85 3.69
CA ALA A 338 -16.35 52.98 4.56
C ALA A 338 -16.94 51.62 4.97
N GLU A 339 -17.03 50.65 4.05
CA GLU A 339 -17.50 49.30 4.41
C GLU A 339 -16.50 48.59 5.32
N LEU A 340 -15.19 48.71 5.09
CA LEU A 340 -14.18 48.16 6.00
C LEU A 340 -14.27 48.77 7.41
N ASP A 341 -14.58 50.06 7.52
CA ASP A 341 -14.82 50.72 8.81
C ASP A 341 -16.05 50.18 9.54
N LYS A 342 -17.12 49.91 8.80
CA LYS A 342 -18.33 49.27 9.33
C LYS A 342 -18.05 47.85 9.81
N ILE A 343 -17.32 47.05 9.02
CA ILE A 343 -16.93 45.68 9.41
C ILE A 343 -16.04 45.73 10.66
N LEU A 344 -15.03 46.60 10.68
CA LEU A 344 -14.12 46.77 11.82
C LEU A 344 -14.87 47.16 13.10
N SER A 345 -15.83 48.09 12.99
CA SER A 345 -16.71 48.49 14.10
C SER A 345 -17.57 47.32 14.60
N ALA A 346 -18.06 46.46 13.69
CA ALA A 346 -18.83 45.28 14.07
C ALA A 346 -18.00 44.28 14.90
N TYR A 347 -16.74 44.02 14.52
CA TYR A 347 -15.82 43.18 15.30
C TYR A 347 -15.49 43.78 16.66
N GLN A 348 -15.24 45.10 16.73
CA GLN A 348 -14.97 45.80 17.99
C GLN A 348 -16.16 45.76 18.94
N ASN A 349 -17.37 45.96 18.43
CA ASN A 349 -18.61 45.87 19.20
C ASN A 349 -18.87 44.44 19.67
N ALA A 350 -18.70 43.45 18.79
CA ALA A 350 -18.85 42.02 19.13
C ALA A 350 -17.90 41.61 20.27
N LYS A 351 -16.64 42.06 20.23
CA LYS A 351 -15.67 41.83 21.31
C LYS A 351 -16.13 42.49 22.62
N THR A 352 -16.53 43.75 22.58
CA THR A 352 -16.89 44.55 23.77
C THR A 352 -18.19 44.07 24.44
N ASN A 353 -19.15 43.59 23.64
CA ASN A 353 -20.47 43.18 24.13
C ASN A 353 -20.53 41.73 24.63
N SER A 354 -19.46 40.94 24.44
CA SER A 354 -19.42 39.54 24.87
C SER A 354 -19.01 39.42 26.34
N LYS A 355 -19.91 38.95 27.21
CA LYS A 355 -19.68 38.89 28.67
C LYS A 355 -19.10 37.56 29.16
N ASN A 356 -19.34 36.48 28.42
CA ASN A 356 -18.94 35.11 28.75
C ASN A 356 -18.43 34.38 27.50
N PHE A 357 -17.87 33.18 27.67
CA PHE A 357 -17.30 32.42 26.56
C PHE A 357 -18.33 32.07 25.48
N LEU A 358 -19.55 31.70 25.88
CA LEU A 358 -20.63 31.37 24.94
C LEU A 358 -20.97 32.57 24.03
N GLU A 359 -21.10 33.76 24.60
CA GLU A 359 -21.36 35.00 23.87
C GLU A 359 -20.18 35.37 22.96
N GLN A 360 -18.94 35.19 23.39
CA GLN A 360 -17.77 35.41 22.53
C GLN A 360 -17.83 34.53 21.27
N LEU A 361 -18.21 33.26 21.40
CA LEU A 361 -18.33 32.32 20.28
C LEU A 361 -19.43 32.71 19.30
N ILE A 362 -20.60 33.04 19.83
CA ILE A 362 -21.76 33.44 19.03
C ILE A 362 -21.45 34.74 18.30
N ASN A 363 -20.96 35.75 19.02
CA ASN A 363 -20.70 37.06 18.45
C ASN A 363 -19.56 37.01 17.44
N TYR A 364 -18.48 36.24 17.70
CA TYR A 364 -17.40 36.04 16.73
C TYR A 364 -17.91 35.37 15.46
N ASN A 365 -18.67 34.28 15.58
CA ASN A 365 -19.24 33.60 14.42
C ASN A 365 -20.21 34.49 13.63
N ASN A 366 -21.04 35.29 14.31
CA ASN A 366 -21.97 36.20 13.67
C ASN A 366 -21.24 37.25 12.82
N VAL A 367 -20.14 37.82 13.31
CA VAL A 367 -19.35 38.77 12.51
C VAL A 367 -18.53 38.08 11.41
N GLU A 368 -18.01 36.87 11.65
CA GLU A 368 -17.34 36.08 10.62
C GLU A 368 -18.30 35.73 9.46
N SER A 369 -19.44 35.10 9.74
CA SER A 369 -20.42 34.73 8.71
C SER A 369 -21.16 35.93 8.12
N GLY A 370 -21.41 36.97 8.92
CA GLY A 370 -22.09 38.19 8.48
C GLY A 370 -21.23 39.08 7.59
N TYR A 371 -19.91 39.09 7.80
CA TYR A 371 -19.00 40.00 7.11
C TYR A 371 -17.81 39.29 6.45
N TRP A 372 -16.98 38.55 7.20
CA TRP A 372 -15.74 37.99 6.66
C TRP A 372 -15.98 36.96 5.55
N ASP A 373 -16.76 35.91 5.82
CA ASP A 373 -17.09 34.85 4.87
C ASP A 373 -17.82 35.45 3.64
N LYS A 374 -18.69 36.44 3.90
CA LYS A 374 -19.59 37.03 2.90
C LYS A 374 -18.90 38.01 1.97
N PHE A 375 -17.99 38.85 2.49
CA PHE A 375 -17.44 40.00 1.76
C PHE A 375 -15.93 39.90 1.51
N ILE A 376 -15.18 39.17 2.34
CA ILE A 376 -13.72 39.08 2.24
C ILE A 376 -13.28 37.74 1.61
N GLU A 377 -13.81 36.62 2.08
CA GLU A 377 -13.43 35.29 1.60
C GLU A 377 -14.09 34.93 0.24
N ASN A 378 -15.34 35.35 0.04
CA ASN A 378 -16.06 35.13 -1.22
C ASN A 378 -15.54 36.06 -2.34
N LYS A 379 -14.72 35.51 -3.24
CA LYS A 379 -14.13 36.24 -4.39
C LYS A 379 -15.14 36.81 -5.39
N ASN A 380 -16.41 36.39 -5.34
CA ASN A 380 -17.46 36.78 -6.27
C ASN A 380 -18.58 37.62 -5.61
N SER A 381 -18.41 38.05 -4.36
CA SER A 381 -19.41 38.90 -3.72
C SER A 381 -19.44 40.30 -4.34
N LYS A 382 -20.63 40.85 -4.55
CA LYS A 382 -20.82 42.27 -4.87
C LYS A 382 -21.34 42.96 -3.62
N VAL A 383 -20.69 44.06 -3.21
CA VAL A 383 -21.18 44.90 -2.12
C VAL A 383 -21.86 46.11 -2.72
N THR A 384 -23.09 46.37 -2.30
CA THR A 384 -23.74 47.64 -2.59
C THR A 384 -23.52 48.57 -1.41
N ALA A 385 -22.56 49.49 -1.56
CA ALA A 385 -22.34 50.56 -0.59
C ALA A 385 -22.94 51.84 -1.19
N GLU A 386 -23.85 52.50 -0.46
CA GLU A 386 -24.46 53.79 -0.84
C GLU A 386 -25.05 53.84 -2.27
N GLY A 387 -25.64 52.73 -2.74
CA GLY A 387 -26.28 52.67 -4.06
C GLY A 387 -25.34 52.37 -5.24
N VAL A 388 -24.04 52.14 -4.98
CA VAL A 388 -23.05 51.73 -5.99
C VAL A 388 -22.71 50.26 -5.82
N SER A 389 -22.91 49.45 -6.86
CA SER A 389 -22.45 48.06 -6.89
C SER A 389 -20.94 48.04 -7.09
N VAL A 390 -20.21 47.79 -6.01
CA VAL A 390 -18.76 47.61 -6.01
C VAL A 390 -18.46 46.11 -6.13
N ASP A 391 -17.67 45.75 -7.14
CA ASP A 391 -17.05 44.43 -7.20
C ASP A 391 -16.04 44.35 -6.05
N THR A 392 -16.26 43.48 -5.05
CA THR A 392 -15.37 43.41 -3.87
C THR A 392 -14.15 42.57 -4.14
N THR A 393 -13.52 42.72 -5.29
CA THR A 393 -12.14 42.29 -5.48
C THR A 393 -11.19 43.19 -4.68
N ILE A 394 -11.28 43.10 -3.35
CA ILE A 394 -10.32 43.66 -2.37
C ILE A 394 -8.89 43.14 -2.67
N TRP A 395 -8.81 42.06 -3.47
CA TRP A 395 -7.62 41.42 -4.01
C TRP A 395 -6.81 42.25 -5.02
N HIS A 396 -7.28 43.44 -5.44
CA HIS A 396 -6.45 44.37 -6.24
C HIS A 396 -5.35 45.05 -5.42
N VAL A 397 -5.44 44.98 -4.09
CA VAL A 397 -4.42 45.50 -3.17
C VAL A 397 -3.60 44.33 -2.64
N LYS A 398 -2.27 44.44 -2.72
CA LYS A 398 -1.35 43.44 -2.16
C LYS A 398 -1.35 43.51 -0.63
N TYR A 399 -2.28 42.80 0.02
CA TYR A 399 -2.30 42.59 1.47
C TYR A 399 -2.22 41.10 1.79
N VAL A 400 -1.39 40.75 2.77
CA VAL A 400 -1.25 39.37 3.26
C VAL A 400 -1.85 39.30 4.65
N ILE A 401 -2.87 38.46 4.82
CA ILE A 401 -3.51 38.16 6.10
C ILE A 401 -2.44 37.69 7.08
N SER A 402 -2.46 38.24 8.30
CA SER A 402 -1.48 37.88 9.32
C SER A 402 -1.65 36.43 9.77
N LYS A 403 -0.57 35.85 10.31
CA LYS A 403 -0.59 34.44 10.76
C LYS A 403 -1.58 34.22 11.90
N PHE A 404 -2.20 33.05 11.91
CA PHE A 404 -3.16 32.64 12.94
C PHE A 404 -2.62 32.85 14.37
N PRO A 405 -3.38 33.48 15.28
CA PRO A 405 -2.87 33.96 16.56
C PRO A 405 -2.64 32.84 17.58
N LEU A 406 -3.30 31.69 17.42
CA LEU A 406 -3.15 30.52 18.30
C LEU A 406 -2.09 29.55 17.78
N SER A 407 -1.03 30.09 17.18
CA SER A 407 0.13 29.33 16.73
C SER A 407 1.19 29.38 17.83
N THR A 408 1.16 28.43 18.78
CA THR A 408 2.04 28.36 19.95
C THR A 408 3.46 28.82 19.66
N ARG A 409 3.78 30.08 19.94
CA ARG A 409 5.07 30.68 19.56
C ARG A 409 5.66 31.48 20.68
N ILE A 410 6.99 31.51 20.73
CA ILE A 410 7.75 32.35 21.63
C ILE A 410 7.48 33.83 21.27
N THR A 411 7.18 34.64 22.28
CA THR A 411 6.89 36.08 22.11
C THR A 411 8.03 36.98 22.58
N ASP A 412 9.09 36.42 23.17
CA ASP A 412 10.28 37.17 23.59
C ASP A 412 11.10 37.58 22.36
N GLU A 413 10.95 38.85 21.95
CA GLU A 413 11.67 39.41 20.80
C GLU A 413 13.19 39.41 20.98
N GLN A 414 13.68 39.59 22.21
CA GLN A 414 15.12 39.63 22.47
C GLN A 414 15.71 38.24 22.26
N PHE A 415 15.08 37.21 22.83
CA PHE A 415 15.48 35.82 22.59
C PHE A 415 15.46 35.47 21.09
N ILE A 416 14.40 35.85 20.37
CA ILE A 416 14.28 35.59 18.93
C ILE A 416 15.42 36.25 18.15
N LYS A 417 15.75 37.52 18.46
CA LYS A 417 16.85 38.24 17.82
C LYS A 417 18.22 37.59 18.11
N GLU A 418 18.44 37.10 19.32
CA GLU A 418 19.70 36.45 19.73
C GLU A 418 19.89 35.05 19.11
N VAL A 419 18.82 34.26 19.01
CA VAL A 419 18.89 32.86 18.55
C VAL A 419 18.82 32.72 17.04
N LYS A 420 18.12 33.64 16.35
CA LYS A 420 17.95 33.57 14.89
C LYS A 420 19.28 33.43 14.12
N PRO A 421 20.37 34.16 14.45
CA PRO A 421 21.68 33.95 13.82
C PRO A 421 22.25 32.54 14.05
N ILE A 422 22.06 31.97 15.24
CA ILE A 422 22.53 30.62 15.60
C ILE A 422 21.80 29.58 14.74
N THR A 423 20.47 29.66 14.68
CA THR A 423 19.67 28.73 13.87
C THR A 423 19.96 28.85 12.38
N SER A 424 20.19 30.08 11.88
CA SER A 424 20.58 30.31 10.48
C SER A 424 21.94 29.70 10.17
N LYS A 425 22.93 29.86 11.05
CA LYS A 425 24.25 29.25 10.87
C LYS A 425 24.16 27.73 10.76
N ILE A 426 23.43 27.08 11.68
CA ILE A 426 23.26 25.62 11.68
C ILE A 426 22.48 25.19 10.43
N PHE A 427 21.42 25.91 10.06
CA PHE A 427 20.68 25.65 8.82
C PHE A 427 21.59 25.70 7.59
N ASP A 428 22.49 26.68 7.50
CA ASP A 428 23.45 26.78 6.40
C ASP A 428 24.45 25.62 6.38
N GLU A 429 24.87 25.10 7.54
CA GLU A 429 25.70 23.89 7.63
C GLU A 429 24.94 22.66 7.11
N TYR A 430 23.68 22.48 7.51
CA TYR A 430 22.81 21.42 6.98
C TYR A 430 22.63 21.57 5.46
N LYS A 431 22.36 22.78 4.97
CA LYS A 431 22.20 23.07 3.54
C LYS A 431 23.45 22.74 2.74
N LYS A 432 24.63 23.16 3.20
CA LYS A 432 25.93 22.84 2.58
C LYS A 432 26.16 21.33 2.57
N TYR A 433 25.83 20.65 3.67
CA TYR A 433 25.95 19.21 3.78
C TYR A 433 25.07 18.47 2.75
N TYR A 434 23.79 18.83 2.66
CA TYR A 434 22.85 18.30 1.66
C TYR A 434 23.37 18.53 0.23
N GLN A 435 23.84 19.74 -0.07
CA GLN A 435 24.42 20.08 -1.38
C GLN A 435 25.70 19.26 -1.68
N SER A 436 26.52 18.96 -0.67
CA SER A 436 27.76 18.21 -0.85
C SER A 436 27.54 16.73 -1.17
N LEU A 437 26.45 16.13 -0.68
CA LEU A 437 26.10 14.74 -0.96
C LEU A 437 25.33 14.56 -2.27
N GLY A 438 24.61 15.60 -2.70
CA GLY A 438 23.81 15.59 -3.93
C GLY A 438 22.89 14.37 -3.99
N LYS A 439 22.95 13.63 -5.11
CA LYS A 439 22.08 12.49 -5.38
C LYS A 439 22.22 11.34 -4.37
N ASN A 440 23.33 11.22 -3.64
CA ASN A 440 23.49 10.15 -2.66
C ASN A 440 22.55 10.31 -1.45
N PHE A 441 22.22 11.55 -1.08
CA PHE A 441 21.37 11.84 0.07
C PHE A 441 19.93 11.35 -0.14
N ASP A 442 19.42 11.50 -1.37
CA ASP A 442 18.03 11.17 -1.72
C ASP A 442 17.83 9.67 -1.98
N SER A 443 18.92 8.90 -2.05
CA SER A 443 18.88 7.46 -2.29
C SER A 443 18.16 6.73 -1.17
N VAL A 444 17.32 5.77 -1.55
CA VAL A 444 16.68 4.81 -0.63
C VAL A 444 17.70 4.22 0.35
N PHE A 445 18.93 3.91 -0.09
CA PHE A 445 19.96 3.33 0.77
C PHE A 445 20.23 4.15 2.04
N TYR A 446 20.20 5.48 1.95
CA TYR A 446 20.44 6.38 3.09
C TYR A 446 19.16 7.05 3.63
N ARG A 447 17.99 6.74 3.09
CA ARG A 447 16.75 7.47 3.42
C ARG A 447 16.37 7.36 4.90
N LYS A 448 16.48 6.18 5.51
CA LYS A 448 16.26 5.99 6.96
C LYS A 448 17.22 6.80 7.83
N LEU A 449 18.49 6.91 7.43
CA LEU A 449 19.49 7.75 8.10
C LEU A 449 19.12 9.24 7.98
N ASN A 450 18.66 9.63 6.80
CA ASN A 450 18.43 11.02 6.41
C ASN A 450 17.05 11.55 6.78
N LYS A 451 16.06 10.70 7.09
CA LYS A 451 14.69 11.12 7.46
C LYS A 451 14.63 12.18 8.57
N PRO A 452 15.39 12.09 9.68
CA PRO A 452 15.38 13.11 10.73
C PRO A 452 16.06 14.43 10.33
N PHE A 453 16.82 14.47 9.22
CA PHE A 453 17.49 15.67 8.72
C PHE A 453 16.48 16.77 8.36
N PHE A 454 15.44 16.43 7.59
CA PHE A 454 14.43 17.40 7.15
C PHE A 454 13.61 17.95 8.31
N ASP A 455 13.34 17.12 9.33
CA ASP A 455 12.68 17.57 10.55
C ASP A 455 13.53 18.62 11.29
N ILE A 456 14.85 18.42 11.37
CA ILE A 456 15.76 19.40 11.97
C ILE A 456 15.82 20.67 11.15
N VAL A 457 15.97 20.57 9.82
CA VAL A 457 15.95 21.73 8.91
C VAL A 457 14.67 22.54 9.09
N TYR A 458 13.52 21.86 9.14
CA TYR A 458 12.23 22.50 9.37
C TYR A 458 12.19 23.18 10.76
N ASN A 459 12.62 22.47 11.80
CA ASN A 459 12.68 22.99 13.17
C ASN A 459 13.59 24.22 13.30
N LEU A 460 14.73 24.27 12.61
CA LEU A 460 15.64 25.42 12.58
C LEU A 460 14.96 26.64 11.95
N THR A 461 14.23 26.46 10.84
CA THR A 461 13.51 27.57 10.18
C THR A 461 12.26 28.03 10.93
N LYS A 462 11.69 27.17 11.78
CA LYS A 462 10.45 27.41 12.54
C LYS A 462 10.67 27.41 14.05
N PHE A 463 11.89 27.70 14.51
CA PHE A 463 12.30 27.49 15.90
C PHE A 463 11.38 28.18 16.93
N GLN A 464 10.84 29.35 16.59
CA GLN A 464 9.94 30.11 17.45
C GLN A 464 8.64 29.35 17.79
N TYR A 465 8.27 28.34 17.01
CA TYR A 465 7.07 27.52 17.20
C TYR A 465 7.34 26.18 17.90
N LEU A 466 8.61 25.84 18.17
CA LEU A 466 8.94 24.57 18.81
C LEU A 466 8.37 24.53 20.23
N THR A 467 7.65 23.47 20.56
CA THR A 467 7.00 23.24 21.87
C THR A 467 7.83 22.35 22.80
N ILE A 468 8.88 21.72 22.27
CA ILE A 468 9.71 20.72 22.96
C ILE A 468 10.66 21.30 24.03
N GLU A 469 10.93 22.60 23.98
CA GLU A 469 11.83 23.28 24.92
C GLU A 469 11.18 24.59 25.36
N ASN A 470 11.28 24.97 26.63
CA ASN A 470 10.57 26.14 27.15
C ASN A 470 11.47 27.21 27.79
N THR A 471 12.77 27.07 27.66
CA THR A 471 13.78 27.96 28.26
C THR A 471 14.83 28.34 27.23
N LYS A 472 15.47 29.50 27.38
CA LYS A 472 16.58 29.90 26.52
C LYS A 472 17.70 28.85 26.46
N HIS A 473 18.09 28.28 27.59
CA HIS A 473 19.18 27.30 27.66
C HIS A 473 18.81 25.96 27.02
N GLY A 474 17.59 25.47 27.21
CA GLY A 474 17.06 24.27 26.55
C GLY A 474 17.10 24.41 25.02
N PHE A 475 16.70 25.57 24.49
CA PHE A 475 16.82 25.86 23.07
C PHE A 475 18.27 25.87 22.57
N LEU A 476 19.19 26.51 23.29
CA LEU A 476 20.61 26.50 22.93
C LEU A 476 21.19 25.08 22.93
N GLY A 477 20.83 24.26 23.92
CA GLY A 477 21.21 22.84 23.99
C GLY A 477 20.64 22.02 22.84
N LEU A 478 19.38 22.24 22.47
CA LEU A 478 18.74 21.61 21.31
C LEU A 478 19.48 21.95 20.01
N PHE A 479 19.81 23.22 19.79
CA PHE A 479 20.54 23.63 18.59
C PHE A 479 21.96 23.11 18.56
N GLN A 480 22.64 23.03 19.71
CA GLN A 480 23.95 22.40 19.79
C GLN A 480 23.85 20.88 19.52
N ASP A 481 22.80 20.21 19.98
CA ASP A 481 22.55 18.81 19.59
C ASP A 481 22.27 18.70 18.09
N TYR A 482 21.51 19.60 17.48
CA TYR A 482 21.33 19.63 16.03
C TYR A 482 22.65 19.81 15.27
N GLU A 483 23.51 20.74 15.71
CA GLU A 483 24.85 20.92 15.15
C GLU A 483 25.70 19.65 15.30
N ASN A 484 25.64 19.00 16.47
CA ASN A 484 26.36 17.76 16.75
C ASN A 484 25.80 16.57 15.95
N GLN A 485 24.48 16.48 15.75
CA GLN A 485 23.85 15.43 14.96
C GLN A 485 24.29 15.52 13.50
N LEU A 486 24.49 16.74 12.96
CA LEU A 486 25.09 16.89 11.64
C LEU A 486 26.45 16.20 11.59
N LYS A 487 27.35 16.52 12.54
CA LYS A 487 28.74 16.02 12.61
C LYS A 487 28.86 14.53 12.95
N THR A 488 27.94 13.97 13.71
CA THR A 488 28.08 12.63 14.31
C THR A 488 27.09 11.59 13.80
N LYS A 489 25.89 12.02 13.39
CA LYS A 489 24.79 11.13 13.02
C LYS A 489 24.51 11.16 11.53
N PHE A 490 24.45 12.35 10.93
CA PHE A 490 24.16 12.49 9.52
C PHE A 490 25.40 12.43 8.65
N THR A 491 26.60 12.79 9.17
CA THR A 491 27.83 12.85 8.36
C THR A 491 28.19 11.48 7.74
N LEU A 492 27.69 11.27 6.53
CA LEU A 492 28.25 10.42 5.49
C LEU A 492 29.55 11.05 4.99
N THR A 493 30.66 10.61 5.55
CA THR A 493 31.99 10.93 5.02
C THR A 493 32.25 10.11 3.76
N THR A 494 33.18 10.56 2.91
CA THR A 494 33.68 9.76 1.78
C THR A 494 34.18 8.39 2.24
N GLN A 495 34.85 8.34 3.39
CA GLN A 495 35.29 7.08 3.99
C GLN A 495 34.10 6.17 4.34
N LYS A 496 33.06 6.70 4.99
CA LYS A 496 31.87 5.93 5.36
C LYS A 496 31.13 5.39 4.13
N MET A 497 30.99 6.20 3.09
CA MET A 497 30.41 5.76 1.81
C MET A 497 31.24 4.65 1.16
N GLN A 498 32.57 4.72 1.26
CA GLN A 498 33.46 3.67 0.77
C GLN A 498 33.35 2.37 1.60
N GLU A 499 33.25 2.48 2.93
CA GLU A 499 33.01 1.33 3.82
C GLU A 499 31.67 0.65 3.52
N ASP A 500 30.60 1.43 3.35
CA ASP A 500 29.28 0.90 3.03
C ASP A 500 29.26 0.29 1.62
N LYS A 501 29.98 0.89 0.65
CA LYS A 501 30.18 0.27 -0.66
C LYS A 501 30.84 -1.11 -0.53
N THR A 502 31.93 -1.22 0.23
CA THR A 502 32.63 -2.50 0.42
C THR A 502 31.70 -3.57 0.98
N LYS A 503 30.87 -3.23 1.98
CA LYS A 503 29.87 -4.16 2.55
C LYS A 503 28.82 -4.60 1.54
N VAL A 504 28.37 -3.68 0.68
CA VAL A 504 27.41 -4.02 -0.38
C VAL A 504 28.06 -4.93 -1.44
N VAL A 505 29.32 -4.67 -1.81
CA VAL A 505 30.09 -5.55 -2.71
C VAL A 505 30.28 -6.95 -2.11
N GLU A 506 30.55 -7.06 -0.81
CA GLU A 506 30.59 -8.34 -0.10
C GLU A 506 29.24 -9.08 -0.15
N LYS A 507 28.12 -8.36 0.07
CA LYS A 507 26.77 -8.91 -0.11
C LYS A 507 26.55 -9.40 -1.56
N ASN A 508 26.96 -8.62 -2.56
CA ASN A 508 26.86 -9.00 -3.97
C ASN A 508 27.61 -10.29 -4.27
N ASN A 509 28.85 -10.40 -3.80
CA ASN A 509 29.68 -11.60 -4.01
C ASN A 509 29.07 -12.82 -3.33
N LYS A 510 28.55 -12.68 -2.11
CA LYS A 510 27.83 -13.76 -1.42
C LYS A 510 26.61 -14.23 -2.23
N ILE A 511 25.77 -13.31 -2.69
CA ILE A 511 24.58 -13.65 -3.49
C ILE A 511 24.98 -14.34 -4.79
N LYS A 512 26.03 -13.89 -5.48
CA LYS A 512 26.56 -14.55 -6.69
C LYS A 512 26.95 -16.00 -6.40
N THR A 513 27.71 -16.25 -5.34
CA THR A 513 28.09 -17.62 -4.93
C THR A 513 26.87 -18.48 -4.63
N GLU A 514 25.86 -17.93 -3.95
CA GLU A 514 24.61 -18.64 -3.65
C GLU A 514 23.81 -18.98 -4.93
N ILE A 515 23.75 -18.06 -5.89
CA ILE A 515 23.14 -18.29 -7.21
C ILE A 515 23.90 -19.37 -7.99
N ASP A 516 25.24 -19.26 -8.09
CA ASP A 516 26.10 -20.22 -8.80
C ASP A 516 25.97 -21.64 -8.21
N ALA A 517 25.90 -21.74 -6.87
CA ALA A 517 25.66 -23.00 -6.17
C ALA A 517 24.26 -23.58 -6.46
N ALA A 518 23.21 -22.75 -6.47
CA ALA A 518 21.86 -23.17 -6.81
C ALA A 518 21.76 -23.67 -8.26
N ILE A 519 22.38 -22.97 -9.21
CA ILE A 519 22.47 -23.40 -10.62
C ILE A 519 23.18 -24.76 -10.74
N THR A 520 24.28 -24.93 -10.00
CA THR A 520 25.03 -26.21 -9.99
C THR A 520 24.18 -27.34 -9.43
N LYS A 521 23.47 -27.10 -8.32
CA LYS A 521 22.53 -28.06 -7.72
C LYS A 521 21.43 -28.45 -8.72
N LEU A 522 20.82 -27.49 -9.40
CA LEU A 522 19.81 -27.75 -10.44
C LEU A 522 20.37 -28.60 -11.57
N ASN A 523 21.57 -28.29 -12.07
CA ASN A 523 22.21 -29.11 -13.11
C ASN A 523 22.51 -30.54 -12.65
N ASN A 524 22.83 -30.74 -11.37
CA ASN A 524 23.07 -32.07 -10.79
C ASN A 524 21.79 -32.89 -10.58
N MET A 525 20.61 -32.26 -10.60
CA MET A 525 19.32 -32.97 -10.53
C MET A 525 18.96 -33.66 -11.85
N LYS A 526 19.72 -33.43 -12.93
CA LYS A 526 19.53 -34.12 -14.20
C LYS A 526 19.86 -35.61 -14.03
N SER A 527 18.99 -36.49 -14.51
CA SER A 527 19.25 -37.93 -14.57
C SER A 527 20.49 -38.21 -15.43
N THR A 528 21.40 -39.05 -14.94
CA THR A 528 22.53 -39.59 -15.71
C THR A 528 22.10 -40.65 -16.74
N ASP A 529 20.90 -41.20 -16.59
CA ASP A 529 20.35 -42.22 -17.46
C ASP A 529 19.47 -41.54 -18.53
N SER A 530 19.98 -41.46 -19.76
CA SER A 530 19.37 -40.72 -20.87
C SER A 530 18.04 -41.32 -21.36
N SER A 531 17.71 -42.53 -20.91
CA SER A 531 16.56 -43.32 -21.35
C SER A 531 15.30 -43.13 -20.51
N THR A 532 15.39 -42.68 -19.25
CA THR A 532 14.25 -42.71 -18.31
C THR A 532 13.60 -41.36 -18.02
N ASP A 533 14.29 -40.22 -18.16
CA ASP A 533 13.66 -38.91 -17.90
C ASP A 533 14.18 -37.73 -18.76
N THR A 534 14.12 -37.89 -20.08
CA THR A 534 14.57 -36.88 -21.06
C THR A 534 13.83 -35.54 -20.92
N VAL A 535 12.57 -35.56 -20.47
CA VAL A 535 11.74 -34.34 -20.35
C VAL A 535 12.17 -33.50 -19.15
N LYS A 536 12.39 -34.10 -17.97
CA LYS A 536 12.91 -33.39 -16.78
C LYS A 536 14.24 -32.70 -17.06
N ASN A 537 15.17 -33.43 -17.69
CA ASN A 537 16.49 -32.90 -18.04
C ASN A 537 16.42 -31.69 -18.98
N GLN A 538 15.62 -31.77 -20.05
CA GLN A 538 15.40 -30.65 -20.98
C GLN A 538 14.80 -29.42 -20.29
N LYS A 539 13.92 -29.60 -19.30
CA LYS A 539 13.30 -28.48 -18.57
C LYS A 539 14.29 -27.79 -17.64
N ILE A 540 15.11 -28.54 -16.92
CA ILE A 540 16.21 -27.97 -16.11
C ILE A 540 17.15 -27.16 -17.01
N GLU A 541 17.47 -27.65 -18.21
CA GLU A 541 18.28 -26.92 -19.19
C GLU A 541 17.66 -25.62 -19.64
N GLN A 542 16.37 -25.64 -20.00
CA GLN A 542 15.65 -24.43 -20.40
C GLN A 542 15.60 -23.40 -19.27
N LEU A 543 15.34 -23.83 -18.02
CA LEU A 543 15.33 -22.96 -16.85
C LEU A 543 16.70 -22.32 -16.63
N VAL A 544 17.76 -23.14 -16.55
CA VAL A 544 19.12 -22.67 -16.28
C VAL A 544 19.60 -21.76 -17.41
N SER A 545 19.35 -22.12 -18.67
CA SER A 545 19.78 -21.34 -19.83
C SER A 545 19.13 -19.94 -19.83
N ARG A 546 17.80 -19.86 -19.68
CA ARG A 546 17.08 -18.58 -19.69
C ARG A 546 17.44 -17.72 -18.47
N PHE A 547 17.55 -18.32 -17.30
CA PHE A 547 17.97 -17.60 -16.08
C PHE A 547 19.40 -17.07 -16.20
N ASN A 548 20.34 -17.86 -16.74
CA ASN A 548 21.74 -17.45 -16.90
C ASN A 548 21.90 -16.24 -17.82
N THR A 549 21.05 -16.05 -18.83
CA THR A 549 21.08 -14.84 -19.67
C THR A 549 20.85 -13.58 -18.83
N GLU A 550 19.83 -13.59 -17.97
CA GLU A 550 19.55 -12.45 -17.07
C GLU A 550 20.66 -12.31 -16.01
N TYR A 551 21.07 -13.41 -15.39
CA TYR A 551 22.09 -13.39 -14.33
C TYR A 551 23.46 -12.89 -14.82
N ASN A 552 23.95 -13.35 -15.97
CA ASN A 552 25.22 -12.89 -16.51
C ASN A 552 25.19 -11.39 -16.83
N SER A 553 24.04 -10.86 -17.30
CA SER A 553 23.91 -9.42 -17.55
C SER A 553 24.07 -8.57 -16.28
N VAL A 554 23.55 -9.05 -15.15
CA VAL A 554 23.62 -8.35 -13.85
C VAL A 554 24.95 -8.63 -13.14
N LYS A 555 25.53 -9.81 -13.32
CA LYS A 555 26.79 -10.22 -12.69
C LYS A 555 27.93 -9.24 -12.97
N ASP A 556 27.92 -8.67 -14.18
CA ASP A 556 28.93 -7.76 -14.70
C ASP A 556 28.56 -6.28 -14.57
N ASP A 557 27.42 -5.96 -13.92
CA ASP A 557 27.03 -4.57 -13.65
C ASP A 557 28.14 -3.83 -12.85
N ASP A 558 28.27 -2.53 -13.10
CA ASP A 558 29.25 -1.68 -12.45
C ASP A 558 29.01 -1.56 -10.93
N GLU A 559 30.10 -1.50 -10.15
CA GLU A 559 30.11 -1.33 -8.68
C GLU A 559 31.08 -0.19 -8.27
N SER A 560 31.38 0.74 -9.18
CA SER A 560 32.38 1.80 -8.99
C SER A 560 32.03 2.78 -7.85
N ASP A 561 30.75 2.98 -7.54
CA ASP A 561 30.26 3.77 -6.41
C ASP A 561 29.18 3.04 -5.61
N ILE A 562 28.78 3.60 -4.46
CA ILE A 562 27.78 3.00 -3.56
C ILE A 562 26.42 2.82 -4.23
N LEU A 563 25.97 3.77 -5.06
CA LEU A 563 24.66 3.68 -5.72
C LEU A 563 24.66 2.54 -6.73
N LYS A 564 25.72 2.43 -7.53
CA LYS A 564 25.87 1.34 -8.51
C LYS A 564 26.01 -0.02 -7.83
N ALA A 565 26.81 -0.10 -6.77
CA ALA A 565 26.93 -1.33 -5.97
C ALA A 565 25.58 -1.76 -5.38
N PHE A 566 24.80 -0.81 -4.85
CA PHE A 566 23.47 -1.07 -4.29
C PHE A 566 22.42 -1.41 -5.37
N ASN A 567 22.46 -0.75 -6.52
CA ASN A 567 21.61 -1.09 -7.66
C ASN A 567 21.83 -2.53 -8.11
N LYS A 568 23.10 -2.94 -8.21
CA LYS A 568 23.46 -4.33 -8.51
C LYS A 568 23.03 -5.29 -7.41
N TYR A 569 23.15 -4.88 -6.14
CA TYR A 569 22.61 -5.66 -5.02
C TYR A 569 21.13 -5.97 -5.18
N LEU A 570 20.30 -4.95 -5.49
CA LEU A 570 18.86 -5.13 -5.67
C LEU A 570 18.55 -6.08 -6.83
N LYS A 571 19.25 -5.94 -7.96
CA LYS A 571 19.09 -6.84 -9.11
C LYS A 571 19.54 -8.28 -8.80
N LEU A 572 20.69 -8.46 -8.13
CA LEU A 572 21.17 -9.78 -7.72
C LEU A 572 20.22 -10.42 -6.70
N ARG A 573 19.71 -9.66 -5.74
CA ARG A 573 18.73 -10.12 -4.75
C ARG A 573 17.42 -10.54 -5.42
N MET A 574 16.95 -9.77 -6.40
CA MET A 574 15.81 -10.13 -7.24
C MET A 574 16.05 -11.47 -7.95
N LEU A 575 17.18 -11.61 -8.64
CA LEU A 575 17.53 -12.84 -9.35
C LEU A 575 17.67 -14.05 -8.42
N GLN A 576 18.24 -13.85 -7.24
CA GLN A 576 18.36 -14.89 -6.23
C GLN A 576 17.00 -15.42 -5.78
N GLU A 577 16.09 -14.53 -5.41
CA GLU A 577 14.74 -14.93 -4.99
C GLU A 577 13.96 -15.50 -6.18
N LYS A 578 14.11 -14.92 -7.38
CA LYS A 578 13.49 -15.43 -8.61
C LYS A 578 13.95 -16.87 -8.90
N LEU A 579 15.24 -17.19 -8.76
CA LEU A 579 15.74 -18.55 -8.96
C LEU A 579 15.13 -19.54 -7.97
N LYS A 580 14.98 -19.15 -6.68
CA LYS A 580 14.32 -19.99 -5.67
C LYS A 580 12.88 -20.31 -6.04
N PHE A 581 12.11 -19.30 -6.46
CA PHE A 581 10.71 -19.51 -6.85
C PHE A 581 10.57 -20.23 -8.19
N LEU A 582 11.53 -20.07 -9.12
CA LEU A 582 11.62 -20.89 -10.33
C LEU A 582 11.88 -22.37 -9.98
N GLU A 583 12.88 -22.66 -9.13
CA GLU A 583 13.14 -24.03 -8.64
C GLU A 583 11.89 -24.62 -7.96
N GLN A 584 11.24 -23.86 -7.07
CA GLN A 584 10.01 -24.28 -6.39
C GLN A 584 8.87 -24.58 -7.37
N SER A 585 8.73 -23.80 -8.45
CA SER A 585 7.67 -24.00 -9.46
C SER A 585 7.89 -25.27 -10.27
N PHE A 586 9.14 -25.57 -10.63
CA PHE A 586 9.51 -26.76 -11.41
C PHE A 586 9.59 -28.04 -10.57
N LEU A 587 9.79 -27.91 -9.26
CA LEU A 587 9.84 -29.02 -8.31
C LEU A 587 8.62 -29.06 -7.39
N TYR A 588 7.51 -28.44 -7.78
CA TYR A 588 6.34 -28.24 -6.91
C TYR A 588 5.82 -29.55 -6.31
N TRP A 589 5.56 -30.55 -7.17
CA TRP A 589 5.05 -31.86 -6.74
C TRP A 589 6.08 -32.63 -5.90
N GLU A 590 7.35 -32.61 -6.32
CA GLU A 590 8.46 -33.26 -5.61
C GLU A 590 8.61 -32.68 -4.20
N LYS A 591 8.61 -31.35 -4.06
CA LYS A 591 8.68 -30.66 -2.76
C LYS A 591 7.50 -31.02 -1.85
N LEU A 592 6.28 -31.04 -2.40
CA LEU A 592 5.10 -31.42 -1.62
C LEU A 592 5.05 -32.92 -1.27
N GLY A 593 5.88 -33.75 -1.91
CA GLY A 593 5.85 -35.20 -1.77
C GLY A 593 4.56 -35.80 -2.34
N LEU A 594 4.07 -35.22 -3.44
CA LEU A 594 2.87 -35.67 -4.14
C LEU A 594 3.29 -36.29 -5.47
N ASP A 595 2.71 -37.44 -5.80
CA ASP A 595 2.90 -38.06 -7.11
C ASP A 595 1.85 -37.52 -8.10
N PRO A 596 2.25 -36.68 -9.08
CA PRO A 596 1.32 -36.11 -10.03
C PRO A 596 0.78 -37.15 -11.03
N HIS A 597 1.34 -38.37 -11.05
CA HIS A 597 0.80 -39.53 -11.79
C HIS A 597 -0.24 -40.32 -11.01
N SER A 598 -0.50 -39.99 -9.75
CA SER A 598 -1.54 -40.67 -8.98
C SER A 598 -2.92 -40.43 -9.61
N SER A 599 -3.73 -41.49 -9.70
CA SER A 599 -5.06 -41.44 -10.33
C SER A 599 -5.98 -40.36 -9.72
N GLU A 600 -5.86 -40.10 -8.42
CA GLU A 600 -6.56 -39.02 -7.72
C GLU A 600 -6.19 -37.65 -8.28
N LEU A 601 -4.89 -37.33 -8.38
CA LEU A 601 -4.41 -36.05 -8.88
C LEU A 601 -4.63 -35.88 -10.38
N GLU A 602 -4.37 -36.90 -11.19
CA GLU A 602 -4.59 -36.83 -12.63
C GLU A 602 -6.06 -36.55 -12.97
N THR A 603 -6.99 -37.15 -12.21
CA THR A 603 -8.43 -36.92 -12.37
C THR A 603 -8.83 -35.51 -11.92
N LEU A 604 -8.29 -35.05 -10.80
CA LEU A 604 -8.59 -33.73 -10.23
C LEU A 604 -8.11 -32.60 -11.15
N LEU A 605 -6.89 -32.74 -11.68
CA LEU A 605 -6.24 -31.74 -12.55
C LEU A 605 -6.72 -31.81 -14.00
N GLY A 606 -7.30 -32.94 -14.42
CA GLY A 606 -7.88 -33.11 -15.75
C GLY A 606 -6.86 -33.43 -16.85
N TYR A 607 -5.67 -33.92 -16.50
CA TYR A 607 -4.57 -34.23 -17.44
C TYR A 607 -4.95 -35.31 -18.48
N THR A 608 -5.97 -36.12 -18.18
CA THR A 608 -6.47 -37.19 -19.05
C THR A 608 -7.62 -36.77 -19.98
N LYS A 609 -8.22 -35.58 -19.80
CA LYS A 609 -9.53 -35.25 -20.42
C LYS A 609 -9.45 -34.36 -21.67
N ASP A 610 -8.41 -33.57 -21.89
CA ASP A 610 -8.47 -32.46 -22.87
C ASP A 610 -7.47 -32.55 -24.03
N ASN A 611 -7.56 -33.64 -24.81
CA ASN A 611 -6.84 -33.79 -26.09
C ASN A 611 -7.67 -33.33 -27.31
N GLY A 612 -8.82 -32.67 -27.11
CA GLY A 612 -9.90 -32.56 -28.09
C GLY A 612 -9.45 -32.23 -29.53
N LYS A 613 -8.63 -31.19 -29.71
CA LYS A 613 -8.16 -30.78 -31.05
C LYS A 613 -7.31 -31.85 -31.74
N TYR A 614 -6.29 -32.38 -31.06
CA TYR A 614 -5.41 -33.40 -31.64
C TYR A 614 -6.10 -34.75 -31.75
N GLN A 615 -7.01 -35.06 -30.82
CA GLN A 615 -7.80 -36.28 -30.92
C GLN A 615 -8.72 -36.23 -32.14
N THR A 616 -9.35 -35.08 -32.43
CA THR A 616 -10.08 -34.87 -33.68
C THR A 616 -9.16 -35.03 -34.89
N GLN A 617 -8.00 -34.35 -34.92
CA GLN A 617 -7.05 -34.47 -36.03
C GLN A 617 -6.51 -35.90 -36.23
N ILE A 618 -6.28 -36.66 -35.14
CA ILE A 618 -5.90 -38.07 -35.20
C ILE A 618 -7.05 -38.91 -35.77
N ASN A 619 -8.29 -38.64 -35.36
CA ASN A 619 -9.46 -39.37 -35.83
C ASN A 619 -9.71 -39.07 -37.33
N ASP A 620 -9.56 -37.82 -37.76
CA ASP A 620 -9.67 -37.40 -39.16
C ASP A 620 -8.59 -38.07 -40.01
N ALA A 621 -7.33 -38.03 -39.58
CA ALA A 621 -6.22 -38.70 -40.27
C ALA A 621 -6.43 -40.23 -40.35
N LYS A 622 -6.92 -40.86 -39.28
CA LYS A 622 -7.29 -42.30 -39.30
C LYS A 622 -8.41 -42.59 -40.31
N ALA A 623 -9.40 -41.72 -40.40
CA ALA A 623 -10.47 -41.85 -41.38
C ALA A 623 -9.92 -41.73 -42.82
N ASN A 624 -8.99 -40.81 -43.07
CA ASN A 624 -8.31 -40.66 -44.36
C ASN A 624 -7.45 -41.89 -44.70
N VAL A 625 -6.67 -42.43 -43.77
CA VAL A 625 -5.90 -43.68 -43.98
C VAL A 625 -6.83 -44.82 -44.38
N ALA A 626 -7.95 -44.99 -43.68
CA ALA A 626 -8.93 -46.03 -44.01
C ALA A 626 -9.52 -45.84 -45.41
N LYS A 627 -9.86 -44.59 -45.78
CA LYS A 627 -10.35 -44.23 -47.12
C LYS A 627 -9.32 -44.54 -48.20
N TYR A 628 -8.07 -44.08 -48.05
CA TYR A 628 -7.02 -44.29 -49.06
C TYR A 628 -6.61 -45.76 -49.18
N THR A 629 -6.61 -46.52 -48.08
CA THR A 629 -6.37 -47.97 -48.10
C THR A 629 -7.45 -48.69 -48.91
N LYS A 630 -8.73 -48.38 -48.67
CA LYS A 630 -9.85 -48.93 -49.44
C LYS A 630 -9.75 -48.59 -50.93
N ASN A 631 -9.38 -47.34 -51.25
CA ASN A 631 -9.17 -46.91 -52.63
C ASN A 631 -8.00 -47.66 -53.30
N LYS A 632 -6.91 -47.91 -52.56
CA LYS A 632 -5.75 -48.69 -53.03
C LYS A 632 -6.13 -50.14 -53.34
N GLU A 633 -6.89 -50.78 -52.48
CA GLU A 633 -7.39 -52.15 -52.69
C GLU A 633 -8.20 -52.24 -53.99
N LYS A 634 -9.05 -51.25 -54.27
CA LYS A 634 -9.83 -51.19 -55.50
C LYS A 634 -8.98 -51.00 -56.75
N VAL A 635 -8.01 -50.08 -56.71
CA VAL A 635 -7.06 -49.88 -57.82
C VAL A 635 -6.23 -51.15 -58.07
N THR A 636 -5.87 -51.87 -57.01
CA THR A 636 -5.18 -53.17 -57.11
C THR A 636 -6.06 -54.24 -57.73
N GLN A 637 -7.36 -54.28 -57.38
CA GLN A 637 -8.34 -55.14 -58.05
C GLN A 637 -8.47 -54.80 -59.54
N TRP A 638 -8.48 -53.52 -59.92
CA TRP A 638 -8.50 -53.11 -61.32
C TRP A 638 -7.23 -53.54 -62.07
N LEU A 639 -6.06 -53.34 -61.47
CA LEU A 639 -4.78 -53.81 -62.01
C LEU A 639 -4.76 -55.31 -62.28
N SER A 640 -5.38 -56.12 -61.39
CA SER A 640 -5.46 -57.58 -61.54
C SER A 640 -6.31 -58.04 -62.73
N LYS A 641 -7.18 -57.16 -63.27
CA LYS A 641 -8.02 -57.42 -64.44
C LYS A 641 -7.30 -57.12 -65.77
N ILE A 642 -6.12 -56.49 -65.72
CA ILE A 642 -5.26 -56.26 -66.90
C ILE A 642 -4.35 -57.49 -67.06
N PRO A 643 -4.44 -58.23 -68.19
CA PRO A 643 -3.62 -59.42 -68.41
C PRO A 643 -2.11 -59.11 -68.38
N SER A 644 -1.32 -60.05 -67.85
CA SER A 644 0.15 -59.92 -67.74
C SER A 644 0.87 -60.05 -69.07
N ASP A 645 0.37 -60.91 -69.95
CA ASP A 645 1.06 -61.34 -71.16
C ASP A 645 0.32 -60.86 -72.41
N TYR A 646 0.83 -59.80 -73.03
CA TYR A 646 0.39 -59.42 -74.36
C TYR A 646 0.94 -60.46 -75.33
N ALA A 647 0.07 -61.17 -76.07
CA ALA A 647 0.47 -62.16 -77.07
C ALA A 647 1.68 -61.67 -77.87
N SER A 648 2.86 -62.18 -77.53
CA SER A 648 4.13 -61.75 -78.07
C SER A 648 4.31 -62.46 -79.41
N ASP A 649 4.15 -61.70 -80.50
CA ASP A 649 4.48 -62.11 -81.87
C ASP A 649 3.89 -63.44 -82.37
N GLU A 650 2.59 -63.63 -82.17
CA GLU A 650 1.87 -64.74 -82.81
C GLU A 650 0.74 -64.26 -83.71
N THR A 651 0.34 -65.15 -84.63
CA THR A 651 -0.61 -64.94 -85.73
C THR A 651 -1.85 -64.13 -85.38
N VAL A 652 -2.52 -63.53 -86.38
CA VAL A 652 -3.77 -62.78 -86.18
C VAL A 652 -4.84 -63.61 -85.45
N SER A 653 -4.83 -64.94 -85.63
CA SER A 653 -5.69 -65.88 -84.89
C SER A 653 -5.48 -65.80 -83.38
N ASN A 654 -4.22 -65.81 -82.91
CA ASN A 654 -3.90 -65.80 -81.47
C ASN A 654 -4.22 -64.44 -80.85
N LYS A 655 -4.04 -63.34 -81.59
CA LYS A 655 -4.47 -62.00 -81.17
C LYS A 655 -5.99 -61.87 -81.08
N LYS A 656 -6.74 -62.44 -82.03
CA LYS A 656 -8.21 -62.53 -81.99
C LYS A 656 -8.68 -63.36 -80.78
N GLN A 657 -8.02 -64.47 -80.48
CA GLN A 657 -8.30 -65.28 -79.29
C GLN A 657 -8.00 -64.52 -77.99
N TYR A 658 -6.90 -63.77 -77.92
CA TYR A 658 -6.58 -62.93 -76.76
C TYR A 658 -7.68 -61.90 -76.48
N ILE A 659 -8.19 -61.22 -77.51
CA ILE A 659 -9.32 -60.28 -77.37
C ILE A 659 -10.57 -61.01 -76.88
N ALA A 660 -10.93 -62.15 -77.50
CA ALA A 660 -12.09 -62.93 -77.10
C ALA A 660 -12.04 -63.38 -75.63
N THR A 661 -10.86 -63.79 -75.14
CA THR A 661 -10.67 -64.27 -73.77
C THR A 661 -10.69 -63.14 -72.73
N ASN A 662 -10.11 -61.97 -73.03
CA ASN A 662 -9.85 -60.94 -72.02
C ASN A 662 -10.82 -59.75 -72.05
N THR A 663 -11.68 -59.64 -73.07
CA THR A 663 -12.59 -58.48 -73.21
C THR A 663 -13.52 -58.32 -72.00
N ASN A 664 -14.11 -59.40 -71.49
CA ASN A 664 -15.05 -59.29 -70.38
C ASN A 664 -14.38 -58.74 -69.12
N ALA A 665 -13.17 -59.22 -68.80
CA ALA A 665 -12.40 -58.72 -67.65
C ALA A 665 -12.02 -57.24 -67.78
N LEU A 666 -11.66 -56.78 -68.99
CA LEU A 666 -11.34 -55.37 -69.26
C LEU A 666 -12.58 -54.47 -69.22
N LYS A 667 -13.75 -54.95 -69.69
CA LYS A 667 -15.02 -54.23 -69.58
C LYS A 667 -15.46 -54.09 -68.12
N GLU A 668 -15.40 -55.18 -67.35
CA GLU A 668 -15.66 -55.17 -65.91
C GLU A 668 -14.78 -54.13 -65.20
N MET A 669 -13.48 -54.12 -65.47
CA MET A 669 -12.55 -53.12 -64.92
C MET A 669 -12.98 -51.70 -65.26
N LEU A 670 -13.28 -51.40 -66.52
CA LEU A 670 -13.69 -50.06 -66.98
C LEU A 670 -14.99 -49.60 -66.33
N ASP A 671 -15.96 -50.49 -66.14
CA ASP A 671 -17.23 -50.18 -65.48
C ASP A 671 -17.02 -49.94 -63.97
N MET A 672 -16.12 -50.70 -63.32
CA MET A 672 -15.74 -50.47 -61.91
C MET A 672 -15.04 -49.11 -61.74
N VAL A 673 -14.16 -48.73 -62.67
CA VAL A 673 -13.48 -47.42 -62.68
C VAL A 673 -14.50 -46.29 -62.86
N ALA A 674 -15.38 -46.40 -63.85
CA ALA A 674 -16.38 -45.38 -64.15
C ALA A 674 -17.36 -45.17 -62.97
N THR A 675 -17.82 -46.26 -62.35
CA THR A 675 -18.69 -46.21 -61.16
C THR A 675 -18.01 -45.48 -59.99
N SER A 676 -16.69 -45.63 -59.84
CA SER A 676 -15.95 -45.03 -58.72
C SER A 676 -15.60 -43.55 -58.91
N ILE A 677 -15.70 -43.02 -60.15
CA ILE A 677 -15.36 -41.63 -60.53
C ILE A 677 -16.57 -40.69 -60.57
N ALA A 678 -17.80 -41.24 -60.63
CA ALA A 678 -19.03 -40.43 -60.69
C ALA A 678 -19.12 -39.39 -59.55
N GLU A 679 -19.94 -38.35 -59.71
CA GLU A 679 -19.96 -37.13 -58.84
C GLU A 679 -20.29 -37.36 -57.35
N ASN A 680 -20.56 -38.59 -56.92
CA ASN A 680 -20.67 -39.00 -55.51
C ASN A 680 -19.80 -40.23 -55.17
N GLY A 681 -18.79 -40.52 -56.00
CA GLY A 681 -17.91 -41.67 -55.91
C GLY A 681 -16.74 -41.48 -54.94
N GLU A 682 -16.07 -42.58 -54.59
CA GLU A 682 -15.03 -42.63 -53.54
C GLU A 682 -13.76 -41.80 -53.83
N PHE A 683 -13.56 -41.40 -55.09
CA PHE A 683 -12.43 -40.58 -55.55
C PHE A 683 -12.79 -39.11 -55.80
N ASN A 684 -14.01 -38.69 -55.45
CA ASN A 684 -14.53 -37.38 -55.86
C ASN A 684 -13.83 -36.16 -55.20
N SER A 685 -13.10 -36.35 -54.10
CA SER A 685 -12.36 -35.28 -53.42
C SER A 685 -10.90 -35.13 -53.86
N ASP A 686 -10.39 -36.06 -54.68
CA ASP A 686 -8.96 -36.18 -55.00
C ASP A 686 -8.73 -35.88 -56.49
N ASP A 687 -8.80 -34.60 -56.86
CA ASP A 687 -8.79 -34.11 -58.25
C ASP A 687 -7.65 -34.67 -59.10
N GLN A 688 -6.46 -34.85 -58.50
CA GLN A 688 -5.32 -35.42 -59.19
C GLN A 688 -5.49 -36.91 -59.51
N ILE A 689 -6.06 -37.71 -58.60
CA ILE A 689 -6.33 -39.13 -58.85
C ILE A 689 -7.46 -39.27 -59.86
N LYS A 690 -8.51 -38.46 -59.71
CA LYS A 690 -9.65 -38.40 -60.64
C LYS A 690 -9.18 -38.06 -62.06
N THR A 691 -8.27 -37.10 -62.20
CA THR A 691 -7.67 -36.71 -63.47
C THR A 691 -6.84 -37.84 -64.09
N GLU A 692 -6.01 -38.54 -63.31
CA GLU A 692 -5.23 -39.67 -63.84
C GLU A 692 -6.11 -40.85 -64.27
N LEU A 693 -7.20 -41.13 -63.53
CA LEU A 693 -8.13 -42.21 -63.88
C LEU A 693 -9.03 -41.87 -65.08
N ALA A 694 -9.38 -40.60 -65.26
CA ALA A 694 -10.22 -40.14 -66.37
C ALA A 694 -9.52 -40.21 -67.74
N LYS A 695 -8.18 -40.19 -67.78
CA LYS A 695 -7.38 -40.14 -69.03
C LYS A 695 -7.52 -41.38 -69.92
N PHE A 696 -7.71 -42.58 -69.37
CA PHE A 696 -7.63 -43.82 -70.17
C PHE A 696 -8.96 -44.56 -70.38
N SER A 697 -9.97 -44.29 -69.54
CA SER A 697 -11.24 -45.06 -69.56
C SER A 697 -12.02 -44.98 -70.89
N PRO A 698 -12.22 -43.80 -71.52
CA PRO A 698 -12.98 -43.70 -72.78
C PRO A 698 -12.25 -44.26 -74.00
N GLU A 699 -10.94 -44.00 -74.12
CA GLU A 699 -10.13 -44.43 -75.25
C GLU A 699 -9.97 -45.96 -75.27
N LEU A 700 -9.73 -46.57 -74.10
CA LEU A 700 -9.64 -48.03 -73.98
C LEU A 700 -10.98 -48.70 -74.30
N LYS A 701 -12.10 -48.13 -73.85
CA LYS A 701 -13.46 -48.62 -74.14
C LYS A 701 -13.77 -48.58 -75.64
N ASN A 702 -13.47 -47.45 -76.29
CA ASN A 702 -13.66 -47.28 -77.73
C ASN A 702 -12.80 -48.27 -78.52
N LYS A 703 -11.52 -48.43 -78.14
CA LYS A 703 -10.60 -49.35 -78.84
C LYS A 703 -10.98 -50.81 -78.70
N LEU A 704 -11.47 -51.20 -77.53
CA LEU A 704 -11.98 -52.54 -77.28
C LEU A 704 -13.21 -52.84 -78.15
N ASN A 705 -14.12 -51.87 -78.28
CA ASN A 705 -15.30 -52.00 -79.15
C ASN A 705 -14.93 -52.07 -80.65
N GLU A 706 -13.95 -51.27 -81.10
CA GLU A 706 -13.45 -51.29 -82.48
C GLU A 706 -12.82 -52.61 -82.89
N LEU A 707 -12.26 -53.39 -81.95
CA LEU A 707 -11.68 -54.71 -82.21
C LEU A 707 -12.73 -55.83 -82.19
N GLN A 708 -13.97 -55.53 -81.79
CA GLN A 708 -15.10 -56.47 -81.73
C GLN A 708 -16.08 -56.34 -82.91
N THR A 709 -15.97 -55.31 -83.75
CA THR A 709 -16.87 -55.12 -84.90
C THR A 709 -16.53 -56.07 -86.05
N GLY A 710 -17.57 -56.63 -86.69
CA GLY A 710 -17.41 -57.66 -87.73
C GLY A 710 -16.79 -57.11 -89.04
N SER A 711 -15.85 -57.89 -89.59
CA SER A 711 -15.15 -57.68 -90.86
C SER A 711 -14.05 -56.60 -90.88
N ILE A 712 -13.06 -56.73 -89.98
CA ILE A 712 -11.80 -55.97 -90.03
C ILE A 712 -10.76 -56.80 -90.78
N SER A 713 -9.99 -56.18 -91.68
CA SER A 713 -8.88 -56.85 -92.37
C SER A 713 -7.80 -57.29 -91.36
N ASP A 714 -7.05 -58.35 -91.67
CA ASP A 714 -5.99 -58.84 -90.77
C ASP A 714 -4.88 -57.80 -90.54
N THR A 715 -4.61 -56.93 -91.54
CA THR A 715 -3.69 -55.79 -91.43
C THR A 715 -4.20 -54.73 -90.46
N ASP A 716 -5.47 -54.32 -90.60
CA ASP A 716 -6.07 -53.30 -89.73
C ASP A 716 -6.28 -53.83 -88.31
N PHE A 717 -6.60 -55.12 -88.15
CA PHE A 717 -6.71 -55.77 -86.85
C PHE A 717 -5.37 -55.74 -86.11
N ASN A 718 -4.26 -56.05 -86.80
CA ASN A 718 -2.92 -55.98 -86.22
C ASN A 718 -2.55 -54.56 -85.77
N ALA A 719 -2.83 -53.55 -86.58
CA ALA A 719 -2.57 -52.15 -86.23
C ALA A 719 -3.37 -51.74 -84.98
N LYS A 720 -4.69 -51.99 -84.98
CA LYS A 720 -5.57 -51.68 -83.85
C LYS A 720 -5.24 -52.46 -82.58
N PHE A 721 -4.79 -53.71 -82.70
CA PHE A 721 -4.33 -54.52 -81.57
C PHE A 721 -3.05 -53.98 -80.96
N ASN A 722 -2.10 -53.52 -81.78
CA ASN A 722 -0.88 -52.88 -81.30
C ASN A 722 -1.19 -51.56 -80.57
N GLU A 723 -2.13 -50.77 -81.08
CA GLU A 723 -2.63 -49.57 -80.37
C GLU A 723 -3.31 -49.91 -79.04
N LEU A 724 -4.12 -50.98 -78.99
CA LEU A 724 -4.70 -51.48 -77.73
C LEU A 724 -3.62 -51.89 -76.73
N LYS A 725 -2.57 -52.59 -77.17
CA LYS A 725 -1.42 -52.98 -76.33
C LYS A 725 -0.73 -51.76 -75.72
N THR A 726 -0.54 -50.70 -76.52
CA THR A 726 0.00 -49.43 -76.04
C THR A 726 -0.94 -48.79 -75.00
N LEU A 727 -2.25 -48.72 -75.28
CA LEU A 727 -3.24 -48.16 -74.35
C LEU A 727 -3.33 -48.96 -73.03
N LEU A 728 -3.28 -50.28 -73.08
CA LEU A 728 -3.26 -51.14 -71.88
C LEU A 728 -1.99 -50.94 -71.06
N THR A 729 -0.84 -50.75 -71.72
CA THR A 729 0.42 -50.43 -71.05
C THR A 729 0.36 -49.06 -70.36
N THR A 730 -0.16 -48.04 -71.06
CA THR A 730 -0.39 -46.71 -70.50
C THR A 730 -1.37 -46.75 -69.33
N THR A 731 -2.46 -47.53 -69.44
CA THR A 731 -3.45 -47.73 -68.38
C THR A 731 -2.83 -48.37 -67.15
N LYS A 732 -2.04 -49.44 -67.34
CA LYS A 732 -1.32 -50.12 -66.25
C LYS A 732 -0.36 -49.16 -65.53
N ASN A 733 0.37 -48.33 -66.29
CA ASN A 733 1.26 -47.32 -65.72
C ASN A 733 0.50 -46.23 -64.95
N ALA A 734 -0.65 -45.78 -65.46
CA ALA A 734 -1.50 -44.81 -64.79
C ALA A 734 -2.07 -45.37 -63.46
N LEU A 735 -2.58 -46.60 -63.46
CA LEU A 735 -3.07 -47.27 -62.26
C LEU A 735 -1.96 -47.54 -61.23
N ASN A 736 -0.76 -47.91 -61.68
CA ASN A 736 0.42 -48.02 -60.82
C ASN A 736 0.80 -46.65 -60.21
N THR A 737 0.74 -45.57 -61.00
CA THR A 737 0.98 -44.20 -60.50
C THR A 737 -0.04 -43.79 -59.45
N VAL A 738 -1.33 -44.10 -59.66
CA VAL A 738 -2.38 -43.88 -58.66
C VAL A 738 -2.13 -44.70 -57.39
N THR A 739 -1.68 -45.95 -57.52
CA THR A 739 -1.31 -46.80 -56.37
C THR A 739 -0.18 -46.17 -55.57
N SER A 740 0.89 -45.70 -56.21
CA SER A 740 1.99 -45.01 -55.54
C SER A 740 1.55 -43.73 -54.84
N LYS A 741 0.70 -42.91 -55.46
CA LYS A 741 0.16 -41.69 -54.84
C LYS A 741 -0.69 -42.00 -53.60
N LEU A 742 -1.50 -43.07 -53.64
CA LEU A 742 -2.27 -43.50 -52.49
C LEU A 742 -1.35 -43.99 -51.35
N ASP A 743 -0.24 -44.63 -51.67
CA ASP A 743 0.79 -45.03 -50.68
C ASP A 743 1.49 -43.82 -50.04
N GLU A 744 1.78 -42.79 -50.81
CA GLU A 744 2.30 -41.51 -50.30
C GLU A 744 1.28 -40.88 -49.32
N TYR A 745 0.01 -40.74 -49.73
CA TYR A 745 -1.03 -40.18 -48.85
C TYR A 745 -1.24 -40.98 -47.56
N ILE A 746 -1.21 -42.32 -47.63
CA ILE A 746 -1.28 -43.17 -46.43
C ILE A 746 -0.08 -42.92 -45.52
N THR A 747 1.12 -42.77 -46.08
CA THR A 747 2.36 -42.52 -45.33
C THR A 747 2.34 -41.16 -44.65
N ASP A 748 1.88 -40.12 -45.34
CA ASP A 748 1.76 -38.76 -44.82
C ASP A 748 0.75 -38.67 -43.67
N GLU A 749 -0.41 -39.32 -43.81
CA GLU A 749 -1.43 -39.36 -42.76
C GLU A 749 -0.96 -40.15 -41.53
N ASN A 750 -0.27 -41.28 -41.71
CA ASN A 750 0.34 -42.03 -40.60
C ASN A 750 1.43 -41.23 -39.89
N SER A 751 2.22 -40.45 -40.63
CA SER A 751 3.21 -39.53 -40.07
C SER A 751 2.53 -38.40 -39.27
N SER A 752 1.39 -37.91 -39.74
CA SER A 752 0.56 -36.93 -39.04
C SER A 752 -0.01 -37.48 -37.74
N ILE A 753 -0.56 -38.71 -37.75
CA ILE A 753 -1.04 -39.42 -36.55
C ILE A 753 0.09 -39.51 -35.51
N THR A 754 1.27 -39.98 -35.92
CA THR A 754 2.44 -40.13 -35.04
C THR A 754 2.87 -38.79 -34.46
N THR A 755 2.89 -37.74 -35.29
CA THR A 755 3.25 -36.38 -34.87
C THR A 755 2.28 -35.83 -33.82
N PHE A 756 0.97 -35.98 -34.02
CA PHE A 756 -0.03 -35.52 -33.07
C PHE A 756 -0.03 -36.33 -31.77
N GLN A 757 0.20 -37.65 -31.84
CA GLN A 757 0.38 -38.50 -30.66
C GLN A 757 1.60 -38.08 -29.83
N ASN A 758 2.73 -37.81 -30.49
CA ASN A 758 3.93 -37.31 -29.82
C ASN A 758 3.71 -35.94 -29.17
N LYS A 759 2.94 -35.05 -29.81
CA LYS A 759 2.57 -33.74 -29.23
C LYS A 759 1.71 -33.89 -27.98
N ILE A 760 0.71 -34.78 -27.98
CA ILE A 760 -0.10 -35.12 -26.80
C ILE A 760 0.79 -35.64 -25.67
N GLN A 761 1.63 -36.65 -25.96
CA GLN A 761 2.49 -37.25 -24.95
C GLN A 761 3.49 -36.25 -24.37
N LYS A 762 4.07 -35.37 -25.20
CA LYS A 762 4.98 -34.31 -24.72
C LYS A 762 4.25 -33.32 -23.82
N ALA A 763 3.05 -32.87 -24.20
CA ALA A 763 2.25 -31.93 -23.40
C ALA A 763 1.84 -32.53 -22.05
N GLN A 764 1.36 -33.79 -22.04
CA GLN A 764 1.04 -34.52 -20.81
C GLN A 764 2.27 -34.72 -19.92
N LYS A 765 3.40 -35.17 -20.49
CA LYS A 765 4.65 -35.29 -19.74
C LYS A 765 5.07 -33.96 -19.10
N LEU A 766 4.92 -32.85 -19.81
CA LEU A 766 5.28 -31.52 -19.30
C LEU A 766 4.38 -31.04 -18.15
N SER A 767 3.09 -31.40 -18.15
CA SER A 767 2.18 -30.98 -17.08
C SER A 767 2.51 -31.59 -15.72
N TYR A 768 3.17 -32.74 -15.68
CA TYR A 768 3.62 -33.35 -14.42
C TYR A 768 4.82 -32.65 -13.77
N TYR A 769 5.56 -31.80 -14.50
CA TYR A 769 6.72 -31.08 -13.94
C TYR A 769 6.42 -29.62 -13.61
N VAL A 770 5.65 -28.94 -14.47
CA VAL A 770 5.27 -27.54 -14.23
C VAL A 770 3.74 -27.44 -14.13
N PRO A 771 3.22 -27.22 -12.91
CA PRO A 771 1.79 -27.18 -12.64
C PRO A 771 1.20 -25.82 -13.06
N ALA A 772 0.78 -25.71 -14.33
CA ALA A 772 0.37 -24.43 -14.90
C ALA A 772 -0.90 -23.87 -14.24
N GLN A 773 -1.85 -24.73 -13.88
CA GLN A 773 -3.11 -24.31 -13.24
C GLN A 773 -2.84 -23.70 -11.87
N GLU A 774 -1.89 -24.27 -11.14
CA GLU A 774 -1.47 -23.89 -9.80
C GLU A 774 -0.71 -22.56 -9.84
N LEU A 775 0.14 -22.38 -10.86
CA LEU A 775 0.79 -21.09 -11.13
C LEU A 775 -0.22 -20.01 -11.53
N LEU A 776 -1.21 -20.34 -12.34
CA LEU A 776 -2.27 -19.42 -12.76
C LEU A 776 -3.14 -18.97 -11.57
N ALA A 777 -3.55 -19.91 -10.70
CA ALA A 777 -4.24 -19.58 -9.45
C ALA A 777 -3.38 -18.66 -8.57
N SER A 778 -2.09 -18.97 -8.43
CA SER A 778 -1.15 -18.17 -7.65
C SER A 778 -0.97 -16.74 -8.21
N ILE A 779 -0.94 -16.59 -9.54
CA ILE A 779 -0.80 -15.30 -10.21
C ILE A 779 -2.06 -14.43 -10.01
N ARG A 780 -3.26 -15.02 -10.10
CA ARG A 780 -4.54 -14.30 -9.87
C ARG A 780 -4.70 -13.84 -8.43
N GLU A 781 -4.43 -14.72 -7.48
CA GLU A 781 -4.57 -14.39 -6.05
C GLU A 781 -3.70 -13.20 -5.64
N TRP A 782 -2.45 -13.19 -6.12
CA TRP A 782 -1.56 -12.08 -5.87
C TRP A 782 -2.08 -10.75 -6.45
N ASN A 783 -2.64 -10.78 -7.67
CA ASN A 783 -3.21 -9.60 -8.33
C ASN A 783 -4.38 -8.99 -7.52
N ILE A 784 -5.22 -9.84 -6.92
CA ILE A 784 -6.41 -9.41 -6.17
C ILE A 784 -6.05 -8.88 -4.78
N ASN A 785 -5.20 -9.59 -4.03
CA ASN A 785 -5.04 -9.37 -2.59
C ASN A 785 -3.84 -8.49 -2.19
N ASP A 786 -2.77 -8.50 -2.99
CA ASP A 786 -1.49 -7.91 -2.59
C ASP A 786 -1.06 -6.72 -3.45
N LEU A 787 -1.55 -6.61 -4.69
CA LEU A 787 -1.22 -5.49 -5.56
C LEU A 787 -1.50 -4.12 -4.91
N SER A 788 -2.65 -3.95 -4.26
CA SER A 788 -3.06 -2.69 -3.63
C SER A 788 -2.23 -2.35 -2.39
N LYS A 789 -1.80 -3.36 -1.63
CA LYS A 789 -0.88 -3.19 -0.49
C LYS A 789 0.49 -2.70 -0.94
N TRP A 790 0.99 -3.21 -2.06
CA TRP A 790 2.33 -2.85 -2.54
C TRP A 790 2.33 -1.56 -3.36
N THR A 791 1.33 -1.35 -4.22
CA THR A 791 1.26 -0.13 -5.06
C THR A 791 1.01 1.16 -4.27
N ASN A 792 0.30 1.12 -3.14
CA ASN A 792 -0.01 2.31 -2.34
C ASN A 792 1.08 2.67 -1.30
N ASN A 793 1.90 1.72 -0.87
CA ASN A 793 2.95 1.94 0.16
C ASN A 793 4.31 2.34 -0.43
N LEU A 794 4.44 2.33 -1.75
CA LEU A 794 5.68 2.54 -2.48
C LEU A 794 5.89 4.04 -2.79
N SER A 795 6.44 4.81 -1.83
CA SER A 795 7.00 6.14 -2.13
C SER A 795 8.40 6.05 -2.76
N LEU A 796 8.59 5.13 -3.72
CA LEU A 796 9.77 5.10 -4.58
C LEU A 796 9.49 5.95 -5.81
N SER A 797 10.32 6.97 -6.03
CA SER A 797 10.17 7.86 -7.18
C SER A 797 10.97 7.33 -8.38
N LYS A 798 10.48 7.63 -9.59
CA LYS A 798 11.22 7.37 -10.84
C LYS A 798 12.43 8.31 -11.02
N SER A 799 12.73 9.19 -10.06
CA SER A 799 13.85 10.12 -10.12
C SER A 799 15.16 9.42 -9.76
N ASN A 800 16.24 9.72 -10.49
CA ASN A 800 17.60 9.36 -10.08
C ASN A 800 17.87 10.01 -8.69
N PRO A 801 18.28 9.25 -7.66
CA PRO A 801 18.97 7.94 -7.65
C PRO A 801 18.13 6.65 -7.55
N ASP A 802 16.82 6.74 -7.28
CA ASP A 802 16.01 5.57 -6.93
C ASP A 802 15.41 4.82 -8.12
N THR A 803 15.70 5.28 -9.34
CA THR A 803 15.16 4.70 -10.56
C THR A 803 15.35 3.20 -10.63
N GLU A 804 16.49 2.65 -10.19
CA GLU A 804 16.73 1.21 -10.23
C GLU A 804 15.92 0.44 -9.18
N ALA A 805 15.81 0.98 -7.96
CA ALA A 805 14.97 0.38 -6.91
C ALA A 805 13.50 0.37 -7.35
N TYR A 806 13.03 1.46 -7.95
CA TYR A 806 11.70 1.54 -8.58
C TYR A 806 11.55 0.53 -9.72
N ASN A 807 12.53 0.48 -10.63
CA ASN A 807 12.50 -0.39 -11.81
C ASN A 807 12.54 -1.88 -11.44
N THR A 808 13.26 -2.24 -10.38
CA THR A 808 13.40 -3.61 -9.89
C THR A 808 12.19 -4.03 -9.04
N THR A 809 11.44 -3.11 -8.44
CA THR A 809 10.29 -3.45 -7.57
C THR A 809 8.96 -2.97 -8.16
N SER A 810 8.61 -1.70 -7.95
CA SER A 810 7.30 -1.12 -8.29
C SER A 810 6.97 -1.22 -9.79
N ALA A 811 7.95 -0.98 -10.66
CA ALA A 811 7.74 -1.02 -12.10
C ALA A 811 7.47 -2.45 -12.59
N VAL A 812 8.21 -3.44 -12.07
CA VAL A 812 8.00 -4.86 -12.40
C VAL A 812 6.57 -5.27 -12.06
N VAL A 813 6.14 -4.98 -10.84
CA VAL A 813 4.78 -5.22 -10.36
C VAL A 813 3.73 -4.54 -11.26
N SER A 814 3.90 -3.26 -11.55
CA SER A 814 2.97 -2.52 -12.41
C SER A 814 2.92 -3.07 -13.84
N ASN A 815 4.06 -3.43 -14.42
CA ASN A 815 4.13 -3.96 -15.78
C ASN A 815 3.48 -5.33 -15.87
N LEU A 816 3.73 -6.20 -14.90
CA LEU A 816 3.19 -7.55 -14.93
C LEU A 816 1.66 -7.58 -14.82
N VAL A 817 1.03 -6.61 -14.15
CA VAL A 817 -0.44 -6.53 -14.04
C VAL A 817 -1.11 -5.75 -15.18
N LYS A 818 -0.43 -4.73 -15.73
CA LYS A 818 -1.05 -3.82 -16.72
C LYS A 818 -0.81 -4.22 -18.18
N THR A 819 0.09 -5.16 -18.45
CA THR A 819 0.32 -5.61 -19.83
C THR A 819 -0.86 -6.44 -20.31
N GLU A 820 -1.46 -6.08 -21.46
CA GLU A 820 -2.64 -6.75 -22.02
C GLU A 820 -2.51 -8.27 -22.08
N LYS A 821 -1.32 -8.76 -22.43
CA LYS A 821 -1.01 -10.20 -22.46
C LYS A 821 -1.26 -10.88 -21.09
N ASN A 822 -0.89 -10.22 -20.00
CA ASN A 822 -0.98 -10.78 -18.65
C ASN A 822 -2.35 -10.59 -18.00
N ILE A 823 -3.14 -9.61 -18.45
CA ILE A 823 -4.51 -9.37 -17.94
C ILE A 823 -5.36 -10.65 -18.05
N ALA A 824 -5.18 -11.41 -19.13
CA ALA A 824 -5.93 -12.63 -19.37
C ALA A 824 -5.64 -13.76 -18.34
N ILE A 825 -4.48 -13.72 -17.68
CA ILE A 825 -4.10 -14.70 -16.65
C ILE A 825 -4.21 -14.14 -15.22
N THR A 826 -4.31 -12.82 -15.05
CA THR A 826 -4.40 -12.17 -13.73
C THR A 826 -5.83 -11.83 -13.30
N ASN A 827 -6.79 -11.81 -14.22
CA ASN A 827 -8.20 -11.50 -13.93
C ASN A 827 -9.13 -12.70 -14.25
N PHE A 828 -10.18 -12.84 -13.44
CA PHE A 828 -11.32 -13.72 -13.71
C PHE A 828 -12.60 -12.88 -13.69
N ASN A 829 -13.35 -12.87 -14.79
CA ASN A 829 -14.54 -12.06 -14.96
C ASN A 829 -15.81 -12.92 -15.07
N ASP A 830 -16.93 -12.32 -14.73
CA ASP A 830 -18.28 -12.90 -14.84
C ASP A 830 -18.64 -13.28 -16.28
N LYS A 831 -18.03 -12.58 -17.24
CA LYS A 831 -18.16 -12.87 -18.67
C LYS A 831 -17.53 -14.22 -19.04
N ASP A 832 -16.57 -14.69 -18.26
CA ASP A 832 -15.91 -15.98 -18.46
C ASP A 832 -16.78 -17.15 -17.93
N ILE A 833 -17.96 -16.87 -17.39
CA ILE A 833 -18.86 -17.83 -16.75
C ILE A 833 -20.17 -17.92 -17.55
N SER A 834 -20.57 -19.13 -17.90
CA SER A 834 -21.87 -19.43 -18.51
C SER A 834 -22.50 -20.69 -17.90
N SER A 835 -23.82 -20.80 -18.02
CA SER A 835 -24.56 -21.98 -17.56
C SER A 835 -24.37 -23.12 -18.57
N ALA A 836 -24.15 -24.35 -18.10
CA ALA A 836 -24.06 -25.51 -19.00
C ALA A 836 -25.41 -25.88 -19.62
N ASN A 837 -26.51 -25.51 -18.97
CA ASN A 837 -27.87 -25.73 -19.44
C ASN A 837 -28.61 -24.39 -19.54
N GLU A 838 -29.26 -24.13 -20.67
CA GLU A 838 -30.05 -22.90 -20.91
C GLU A 838 -31.21 -22.72 -19.90
N SER A 839 -31.62 -23.79 -19.21
CA SER A 839 -32.73 -23.81 -18.25
C SER A 839 -32.35 -23.43 -16.81
N THR A 840 -31.06 -23.35 -16.47
CA THR A 840 -30.57 -23.00 -15.12
C THR A 840 -30.09 -21.56 -15.06
N THR A 841 -30.74 -20.72 -14.24
CA THR A 841 -30.27 -19.37 -13.93
C THR A 841 -29.06 -19.44 -13.00
N LEU A 842 -27.89 -19.08 -13.51
CA LEU A 842 -26.63 -19.02 -12.75
C LEU A 842 -26.36 -17.58 -12.31
N ASP A 843 -26.25 -17.35 -11.00
CA ASP A 843 -25.70 -16.11 -10.47
C ASP A 843 -24.18 -16.09 -10.64
N LYS A 844 -23.72 -15.38 -11.68
CA LYS A 844 -22.32 -15.35 -12.09
C LYS A 844 -21.43 -14.63 -11.08
N GLU A 845 -21.94 -13.55 -10.45
CA GLU A 845 -21.20 -12.76 -9.46
C GLU A 845 -21.04 -13.55 -8.16
N ALA A 846 -22.10 -14.22 -7.71
CA ALA A 846 -22.02 -15.11 -6.55
C ALA A 846 -21.05 -16.27 -6.80
N TYR A 847 -21.11 -16.89 -7.99
CA TYR A 847 -20.19 -17.97 -8.36
C TYR A 847 -18.74 -17.50 -8.39
N LYS A 848 -18.47 -16.36 -9.03
CA LYS A 848 -17.13 -15.77 -9.12
C LYS A 848 -16.58 -15.46 -7.73
N LYS A 849 -17.38 -14.84 -6.86
CA LYS A 849 -16.96 -14.51 -5.50
C LYS A 849 -16.55 -15.77 -4.73
N GLU A 850 -17.39 -16.79 -4.74
CA GLU A 850 -17.11 -18.07 -4.06
C GLU A 850 -15.89 -18.78 -4.68
N PHE A 851 -15.75 -18.75 -6.00
CA PHE A 851 -14.59 -19.31 -6.69
C PHE A 851 -13.28 -18.64 -6.26
N LEU A 852 -13.25 -17.31 -6.21
CA LEU A 852 -12.07 -16.55 -5.77
C LEU A 852 -11.76 -16.77 -4.27
N GLU A 853 -12.78 -16.92 -3.42
CA GLU A 853 -12.56 -17.28 -2.01
C GLU A 853 -11.92 -18.67 -1.85
N LEU A 854 -12.33 -19.65 -2.66
CA LEU A 854 -11.72 -20.98 -2.68
C LEU A 854 -10.31 -20.98 -3.29
N GLU A 855 -10.09 -20.20 -4.37
CA GLU A 855 -8.76 -20.03 -5.00
C GLU A 855 -7.76 -19.44 -4.00
N LYS A 856 -8.18 -18.42 -3.23
CA LYS A 856 -7.42 -17.85 -2.12
C LYS A 856 -7.06 -18.86 -1.06
N ALA A 857 -8.04 -19.61 -0.54
CA ALA A 857 -7.80 -20.61 0.50
C ALA A 857 -6.81 -21.68 0.01
N TYR A 858 -6.92 -22.09 -1.25
CA TYR A 858 -5.99 -23.01 -1.87
C TYR A 858 -4.58 -22.43 -1.98
N PHE A 859 -4.43 -21.20 -2.46
CA PHE A 859 -3.14 -20.52 -2.57
C PHE A 859 -2.46 -20.35 -1.21
N GLU A 860 -3.17 -19.84 -0.21
CA GLU A 860 -2.64 -19.64 1.15
C GLU A 860 -2.19 -20.96 1.79
N ALA A 861 -2.97 -22.04 1.60
CA ALA A 861 -2.60 -23.37 2.08
C ALA A 861 -1.36 -23.92 1.34
N SER A 862 -1.24 -23.66 0.03
CA SER A 862 -0.09 -24.09 -0.77
C SER A 862 1.19 -23.38 -0.32
N GLN A 863 1.14 -22.06 -0.08
CA GLN A 863 2.27 -21.30 0.46
C GLN A 863 2.65 -21.79 1.85
N ALA A 864 1.67 -21.96 2.75
CA ALA A 864 1.93 -22.41 4.11
C ALA A 864 2.59 -23.80 4.17
N ALA A 865 2.19 -24.72 3.27
CA ALA A 865 2.82 -26.04 3.17
C ALA A 865 4.26 -25.94 2.65
N LEU A 866 4.51 -25.15 1.60
CA LEU A 866 5.84 -24.97 1.03
C LEU A 866 6.80 -24.26 2.01
N ASP A 867 6.34 -23.23 2.69
CA ASP A 867 7.10 -22.53 3.73
C ASP A 867 7.41 -23.44 4.92
N ALA A 868 6.46 -24.27 5.37
CA ALA A 868 6.68 -25.25 6.44
C ALA A 868 7.74 -26.29 6.07
N ILE A 869 7.74 -26.75 4.81
CA ILE A 869 8.76 -27.68 4.28
C ILE A 869 10.13 -27.00 4.24
N ASP A 870 10.22 -25.80 3.66
CA ASP A 870 11.49 -25.08 3.51
C ASP A 870 12.08 -24.67 4.88
N THR A 871 11.27 -24.55 5.93
CA THR A 871 11.69 -24.21 7.30
C THR A 871 11.83 -25.41 8.24
N ASN A 872 11.58 -26.65 7.77
CA ASN A 872 11.53 -27.86 8.60
C ASN A 872 10.61 -27.69 9.84
N ALA A 873 9.42 -27.12 9.64
CA ALA A 873 8.47 -26.91 10.73
C ALA A 873 7.90 -28.23 11.26
N ASN A 874 7.54 -28.26 12.56
CA ASN A 874 6.99 -29.47 13.20
C ASN A 874 5.56 -29.82 12.75
N ASP A 875 4.87 -28.92 12.05
CA ASP A 875 3.46 -29.04 11.64
C ASP A 875 3.28 -29.25 10.12
N VAL A 876 4.32 -29.68 9.41
CA VAL A 876 4.30 -29.90 7.94
C VAL A 876 3.12 -30.78 7.51
N ASP A 877 2.85 -31.89 8.21
CA ASP A 877 1.76 -32.82 7.83
C ASP A 877 0.36 -32.18 7.99
N VAL A 878 0.20 -31.31 8.99
CA VAL A 878 -1.04 -30.55 9.18
C VAL A 878 -1.24 -29.57 8.03
N LYS A 879 -0.17 -28.89 7.59
CA LYS A 879 -0.23 -27.97 6.44
C LYS A 879 -0.49 -28.69 5.13
N LYS A 880 0.11 -29.88 4.91
CA LYS A 880 -0.17 -30.72 3.74
C LYS A 880 -1.63 -31.19 3.70
N THR A 881 -2.20 -31.53 4.86
CA THR A 881 -3.62 -31.92 4.97
C THR A 881 -4.55 -30.76 4.64
N ALA A 882 -4.28 -29.57 5.18
CA ALA A 882 -5.03 -28.36 4.86
C ALA A 882 -4.95 -28.00 3.36
N LEU A 883 -3.76 -28.14 2.75
CA LEU A 883 -3.56 -27.97 1.32
C LEU A 883 -4.44 -28.94 0.52
N LYS A 884 -4.46 -30.23 0.87
CA LYS A 884 -5.31 -31.21 0.18
C LYS A 884 -6.78 -30.80 0.23
N GLN A 885 -7.30 -30.45 1.41
CA GLN A 885 -8.69 -30.05 1.57
C GLN A 885 -9.05 -28.80 0.74
N ALA A 886 -8.20 -27.78 0.78
CA ALA A 886 -8.42 -26.55 0.03
C ALA A 886 -8.35 -26.79 -1.49
N ARG A 887 -7.41 -27.63 -1.94
CA ARG A 887 -7.30 -28.07 -3.34
C ARG A 887 -8.55 -28.80 -3.80
N ASP A 888 -9.01 -29.78 -3.04
CA ASP A 888 -10.17 -30.60 -3.40
C ASP A 888 -11.43 -29.72 -3.52
N ALA A 889 -11.62 -28.75 -2.62
CA ALA A 889 -12.72 -27.77 -2.69
C ALA A 889 -12.63 -26.84 -3.92
N TYR A 890 -11.44 -26.31 -4.19
CA TYR A 890 -11.19 -25.46 -5.36
C TYR A 890 -11.49 -26.20 -6.68
N TYR A 891 -10.94 -27.40 -6.88
CA TYR A 891 -11.15 -28.17 -8.10
C TYR A 891 -12.57 -28.73 -8.21
N ALA A 892 -13.27 -29.02 -7.11
CA ALA A 892 -14.69 -29.36 -7.13
C ALA A 892 -15.55 -28.21 -7.69
N LYS A 893 -15.21 -26.96 -7.33
CA LYS A 893 -15.85 -25.77 -7.91
C LYS A 893 -15.47 -25.60 -9.38
N LEU A 894 -14.16 -25.62 -9.69
CA LEU A 894 -13.64 -25.42 -11.06
C LEU A 894 -14.21 -26.44 -12.07
N ASN A 895 -14.32 -27.70 -11.67
CA ASN A 895 -14.75 -28.81 -12.52
C ASN A 895 -16.26 -29.09 -12.45
N ASN A 896 -17.06 -28.17 -11.89
CA ASN A 896 -18.51 -28.32 -11.82
C ASN A 896 -19.12 -28.48 -13.22
N SER A 897 -19.85 -29.58 -13.45
CA SER A 897 -20.45 -29.90 -14.75
C SER A 897 -21.59 -28.96 -15.16
N ASN A 898 -22.16 -28.22 -14.21
CA ASN A 898 -23.29 -27.32 -14.46
C ASN A 898 -22.84 -25.90 -14.88
N VAL A 899 -21.54 -25.62 -14.83
CA VAL A 899 -20.97 -24.30 -15.15
C VAL A 899 -19.91 -24.44 -16.23
N ILE A 900 -20.08 -23.68 -17.31
CA ILE A 900 -19.10 -23.54 -18.37
C ILE A 900 -18.22 -22.34 -18.03
N ILE A 901 -16.93 -22.63 -17.90
CA ILE A 901 -15.88 -21.62 -17.83
C ILE A 901 -15.31 -21.47 -19.25
N GLU A 902 -15.36 -20.27 -19.81
CA GLU A 902 -14.95 -20.01 -21.20
C GLU A 902 -13.48 -20.38 -21.44
N LYS A 903 -13.19 -20.86 -22.66
CA LYS A 903 -11.85 -21.34 -23.05
C LYS A 903 -10.75 -20.27 -22.94
N GLY A 904 -11.10 -18.98 -22.98
CA GLY A 904 -10.18 -17.85 -22.85
C GLY A 904 -9.76 -17.50 -21.42
N SER A 905 -10.33 -18.15 -20.41
CA SER A 905 -10.16 -17.79 -18.99
C SER A 905 -8.86 -18.28 -18.34
N PHE A 906 -8.09 -19.15 -18.99
CA PHE A 906 -6.89 -19.77 -18.42
C PHE A 906 -7.11 -20.42 -17.03
N LEU A 907 -8.33 -20.94 -16.76
CA LEU A 907 -8.66 -21.58 -15.48
C LEU A 907 -8.53 -23.11 -15.52
N LYS A 908 -8.93 -23.72 -16.64
CA LYS A 908 -8.90 -25.18 -16.80
C LYS A 908 -7.62 -25.65 -17.48
N TYR A 909 -7.29 -26.92 -17.26
CA TYR A 909 -6.21 -27.58 -17.97
C TYR A 909 -6.42 -27.52 -19.48
N ASN A 910 -5.36 -27.13 -20.19
CA ASN A 910 -5.35 -27.11 -21.65
C ASN A 910 -3.95 -27.45 -22.16
N ASN A 911 -3.86 -28.51 -22.97
CA ASN A 911 -2.63 -28.95 -23.61
C ASN A 911 -1.94 -27.87 -24.45
N SER A 912 -2.65 -26.86 -24.94
CA SER A 912 -2.07 -25.76 -25.73
C SER A 912 -1.12 -24.87 -24.93
N ILE A 913 -1.25 -24.83 -23.59
CA ILE A 913 -0.33 -24.07 -22.70
C ILE A 913 1.06 -24.73 -22.69
N TYR A 914 1.13 -26.04 -22.93
CA TYR A 914 2.35 -26.83 -22.88
C TYR A 914 3.03 -26.99 -24.24
N GLN A 915 2.60 -26.23 -25.25
CA GLN A 915 3.10 -26.31 -26.63
C GLN A 915 4.06 -25.15 -26.94
N GLU A 916 5.21 -25.47 -27.54
CA GLU A 916 6.10 -24.49 -28.18
C GLU A 916 5.45 -24.10 -29.52
N ASN A 917 4.84 -22.91 -29.58
CA ASN A 917 4.24 -22.41 -30.81
C ASN A 917 5.35 -21.97 -31.79
N ASN A 918 5.47 -22.67 -32.92
CA ASN A 918 6.32 -22.24 -34.05
C ASN A 918 5.64 -21.17 -34.93
N ASP A 919 4.34 -20.90 -34.72
CA ASP A 919 3.51 -20.17 -35.69
C ASP A 919 3.30 -18.67 -35.35
N GLY A 920 4.12 -18.08 -34.47
CA GLY A 920 4.11 -16.63 -34.20
C GLY A 920 2.82 -16.06 -33.58
N ASN A 921 1.84 -16.89 -33.24
CA ASN A 921 0.58 -16.46 -32.63
C ASN A 921 0.80 -16.10 -31.15
N THR A 922 0.49 -14.84 -30.79
CA THR A 922 0.99 -14.13 -29.60
C THR A 922 0.29 -14.44 -28.27
N SER A 923 -0.69 -15.35 -28.23
CA SER A 923 -1.61 -15.53 -27.09
C SER A 923 -1.33 -16.71 -26.16
N SER A 924 -0.30 -17.53 -26.39
CA SER A 924 0.02 -18.68 -25.52
C SER A 924 1.12 -18.35 -24.50
N PHE A 925 0.90 -18.68 -23.23
CA PHE A 925 1.94 -18.75 -22.20
C PHE A 925 2.51 -20.16 -22.15
N THR A 926 3.84 -20.30 -22.22
CA THR A 926 4.50 -21.58 -21.92
C THR A 926 4.56 -21.78 -20.40
N PRO A 927 4.80 -23.01 -19.90
CA PRO A 927 4.90 -23.25 -18.47
C PRO A 927 6.08 -22.49 -17.82
N TYR A 928 7.19 -22.32 -18.57
CA TYR A 928 8.28 -21.45 -18.12
C TYR A 928 7.82 -20.00 -18.00
N ASP A 929 7.02 -19.48 -18.94
CA ASP A 929 6.58 -18.09 -18.89
C ASP A 929 5.71 -17.85 -17.64
N LEU A 930 4.82 -18.79 -17.32
CA LEU A 930 4.00 -18.74 -16.10
C LEU A 930 4.86 -18.81 -14.83
N ALA A 931 5.80 -19.75 -14.77
CA ALA A 931 6.72 -19.89 -13.64
C ALA A 931 7.59 -18.64 -13.48
N ASN A 932 8.05 -18.05 -14.59
CA ASN A 932 8.84 -16.83 -14.61
C ASN A 932 8.04 -15.61 -14.14
N ILE A 933 6.78 -15.48 -14.57
CA ILE A 933 5.87 -14.43 -14.11
C ILE A 933 5.65 -14.55 -12.59
N TYR A 934 5.26 -15.73 -12.12
CA TYR A 934 5.06 -16.01 -10.69
C TYR A 934 6.33 -15.76 -9.86
N ALA A 935 7.47 -16.30 -10.29
CA ALA A 935 8.74 -16.13 -9.60
C ALA A 935 9.19 -14.67 -9.56
N THR A 936 8.99 -13.93 -10.65
CA THR A 936 9.28 -12.50 -10.70
C THR A 936 8.40 -11.72 -9.71
N PHE A 937 7.10 -12.03 -9.63
CA PHE A 937 6.21 -11.41 -8.64
C PHE A 937 6.67 -11.64 -7.20
N LYS A 938 6.92 -12.89 -6.82
CA LYS A 938 7.36 -13.23 -5.46
C LYS A 938 8.72 -12.66 -5.13
N ALA A 939 9.65 -12.63 -6.09
CA ALA A 939 10.95 -12.00 -5.90
C ALA A 939 10.82 -10.48 -5.68
N SER A 940 9.99 -9.79 -6.47
CA SER A 940 9.71 -8.36 -6.27
C SER A 940 9.13 -8.07 -4.89
N GLU A 941 8.20 -8.90 -4.41
CA GLU A 941 7.62 -8.79 -3.07
C GLU A 941 8.68 -8.90 -1.97
N LYS A 942 9.55 -9.92 -2.05
CA LYS A 942 10.62 -10.13 -1.06
C LYS A 942 11.61 -8.99 -1.02
N VAL A 943 12.09 -8.53 -2.18
CA VAL A 943 13.03 -7.39 -2.28
C VAL A 943 12.37 -6.10 -1.77
N LEU A 944 11.10 -5.88 -2.09
CA LEU A 944 10.38 -4.70 -1.63
C LEU A 944 10.20 -4.69 -0.10
N LYS A 945 9.84 -5.83 0.49
CA LYS A 945 9.75 -5.95 1.96
C LYS A 945 11.09 -5.64 2.62
N GLU A 946 12.17 -6.17 2.07
CA GLU A 946 13.53 -5.88 2.55
C GLU A 946 13.88 -4.38 2.43
N LEU A 947 13.52 -3.73 1.32
CA LEU A 947 13.69 -2.29 1.15
C LEU A 947 12.95 -1.48 2.22
N ILE A 948 11.72 -1.87 2.54
CA ILE A 948 10.90 -1.20 3.57
C ILE A 948 11.53 -1.40 4.95
N ASP A 949 11.91 -2.62 5.31
CA ASP A 949 12.39 -2.95 6.66
C ASP A 949 13.79 -2.38 6.93
N GLU A 950 14.71 -2.46 5.96
CA GLU A 950 16.10 -2.05 6.13
C GLU A 950 16.34 -0.56 5.84
N TYR A 951 15.65 0.02 4.85
CA TYR A 951 16.07 1.29 4.24
C TYR A 951 15.04 2.45 4.28
N LEU A 952 13.75 2.17 4.49
CA LEU A 952 12.67 3.17 4.61
C LEU A 952 12.21 3.34 6.07
#